data_AF-A0A954NMW7-F1
#
_entry.id   AF-A0A954NMW7-F1
#
_cell.length_a   1.000
_cell.length_b   1.000
_cell.length_c   1.000
_cell.angle_alpha   90.00
_cell.angle_beta   90.00
_cell.angle_gamma   90.00
#
_symmetry.space_group_name_H-M   'P 1'
#
loop_
_entity.id
_entity.type
_entity.pdbx_description
1 polymer ?
#
loop_
_entity_poly.entity_id
_entity_poly.type
_entity_poly.pdbx_seq_one_letter_code
_entity_poly.pdbx_strand_id
1 'polypeptide(L)'
;MPDTQLEILEDLRGTFRGELRLDAVTRSVYSTDGSLYQQRPLGVAYPKDAADVASLAKYAGEHHIPLIPRGAGTQVTGAAVGTGLIVDFSRHMRSVIALSEQTVRVQPGIVRDELNAALRPLGRYFPPDPSTTAVTTVGGMLAVDAAGSHAVRVGSTRDHVLSMEVVLAGGTRLELSQETLGERPERRRDELDPLTDPGSSVSEPTVRRDLVGRLRKLLEENAALIEERQPSLMRNCSGYQLRGVMTPTELHLPRLLVGSEGTLGMFTEATLHTAPLPAHRGVALLLFGKMDAAITAVQQIVPHQPSACDLLDRRLLSLGRDADVRFEEWIPKAAEAGILLEQTGYSERQVRDRIQMAVSAVRNRDSSVVVAREAYSGEEVEFLWSLPNRVVPLLSRLLGEFRPLPFVEDIAVPPERLADFLKQAQRVLQKHEITASLYAHAASGQLHLRPFLPQPTQADLGRIETMARDLYEIVFQVGGTISGEHGDGLSRTAFIRSQYGPLYRVFREVKDIFDPHNLMNPGKIISDDPHVTIRRLRTATPPTPQLTDLQLKWSPLEFAQTAERCTNCGTCRASNNGNRMCPLFHHAPIESASPRAKAVVMRDLASGKLDPKELSSDEMKELADLCFNCKQCELECPSEVNIPHLMIEAKASYVAANGLERTDWTLSRAHSFGQLGSRTAPFSNWVLNHRPARWIIEKLLGISRDRKLPAFTRRPFLRKFGQRNPVRKVPKAGQKTPVVYFVD
;
A
#
# COMPACT_ATOMS: atom_id res chain seq x y z
N MET A 1 23.38 -10.62 16.81
CA MET A 1 22.12 -9.98 17.24
C MET A 1 22.29 -9.48 18.67
N PRO A 2 21.68 -8.37 19.11
CA PRO A 2 21.68 -7.94 20.50
C PRO A 2 20.93 -8.93 21.39
N ASP A 3 21.31 -9.04 22.66
CA ASP A 3 20.78 -10.02 23.63
C ASP A 3 19.24 -9.99 23.73
N THR A 4 18.64 -8.79 23.75
CA THR A 4 17.19 -8.59 23.78
C THR A 4 16.44 -9.22 22.60
N GLN A 5 17.06 -9.31 21.40
CA GLN A 5 16.41 -9.95 20.26
C GLN A 5 16.39 -11.48 20.41
N LEU A 6 17.43 -12.06 21.01
CA LEU A 6 17.48 -13.51 21.26
C LEU A 6 16.48 -13.92 22.32
N GLU A 7 16.36 -13.13 23.39
CA GLU A 7 15.36 -13.33 24.46
C GLU A 7 13.93 -13.40 23.89
N ILE A 8 13.56 -12.44 23.04
CA ILE A 8 12.22 -12.44 22.42
C ILE A 8 11.96 -13.71 21.60
N LEU A 9 12.96 -14.18 20.85
CA LEU A 9 12.82 -15.42 20.05
C LEU A 9 12.67 -16.66 20.93
N GLU A 10 13.38 -16.72 22.05
CA GLU A 10 13.33 -17.82 22.99
C GLU A 10 12.02 -17.84 23.80
N ASP A 11 11.57 -16.68 24.29
CA ASP A 11 10.34 -16.54 25.09
C ASP A 11 9.09 -16.88 24.29
N LEU A 12 9.03 -16.44 23.02
CA LEU A 12 7.90 -16.71 22.13
C LEU A 12 7.97 -18.11 21.49
N ARG A 13 9.05 -18.86 21.74
CA ARG A 13 9.21 -20.21 21.21
C ARG A 13 8.19 -21.15 21.83
N GLY A 14 7.25 -21.61 21.00
CA GLY A 14 6.22 -22.58 21.40
C GLY A 14 4.90 -21.95 21.81
N THR A 15 4.85 -20.65 22.10
CA THR A 15 3.60 -19.91 22.32
C THR A 15 3.10 -19.25 21.03
N PHE A 16 4.02 -18.67 20.24
CA PHE A 16 3.71 -18.09 18.93
C PHE A 16 3.95 -19.11 17.81
N ARG A 17 2.91 -19.52 17.07
CA ARG A 17 3.03 -20.51 15.98
C ARG A 17 3.42 -19.90 14.64
N GLY A 18 3.29 -18.58 14.51
CA GLY A 18 3.72 -17.80 13.36
C GLY A 18 5.24 -17.76 13.20
N GLU A 19 5.71 -16.93 12.27
CA GLU A 19 7.15 -16.69 12.08
C GLU A 19 7.54 -15.34 12.68
N LEU A 20 8.66 -15.28 13.39
CA LEU A 20 9.23 -14.05 13.94
C LEU A 20 10.61 -13.82 13.34
N ARG A 21 10.84 -12.63 12.74
CA ARG A 21 12.09 -12.26 12.08
C ARG A 21 12.65 -10.98 12.67
N LEU A 22 13.85 -11.06 13.23
CA LEU A 22 14.54 -9.96 13.90
C LEU A 22 15.84 -9.54 13.19
N ASP A 23 16.15 -10.18 12.08
CA ASP A 23 17.36 -9.95 11.28
C ASP A 23 17.36 -8.56 10.61
N ALA A 24 18.55 -8.07 10.26
CA ALA A 24 18.74 -6.71 9.77
C ALA A 24 18.06 -6.47 8.42
N VAL A 25 18.08 -7.46 7.53
CA VAL A 25 17.49 -7.40 6.19
C VAL A 25 15.97 -7.29 6.28
N THR A 26 15.32 -8.18 7.04
CA THR A 26 13.86 -8.15 7.24
C THR A 26 13.40 -6.85 7.91
N ARG A 27 14.13 -6.37 8.92
CA ARG A 27 13.84 -5.06 9.53
C ARG A 27 13.97 -3.90 8.54
N SER A 28 14.94 -3.96 7.63
CA SER A 28 15.08 -2.97 6.56
C SER A 28 13.89 -3.00 5.60
N VAL A 29 13.46 -4.18 5.14
CA VAL A 29 12.29 -4.36 4.25
C VAL A 29 11.04 -3.67 4.82
N TYR A 30 10.81 -3.77 6.13
CA TYR A 30 9.64 -3.20 6.79
C TYR A 30 9.87 -1.80 7.38
N SER A 31 11.02 -1.18 7.14
CA SER A 31 11.35 0.13 7.71
C SER A 31 10.60 1.31 7.08
N THR A 32 9.89 1.05 5.96
CA THR A 32 9.19 2.07 5.18
C THR A 32 7.81 1.57 4.74
N ASP A 33 6.90 2.49 4.46
CA ASP A 33 5.65 2.27 3.73
C ASP A 33 5.65 3.16 2.47
N GLY A 34 4.49 3.48 1.90
CA GLY A 34 4.35 4.37 0.74
C GLY A 34 4.58 5.86 1.04
N SER A 35 4.92 6.21 2.27
CA SER A 35 5.14 7.60 2.72
C SER A 35 6.60 8.05 2.58
N LEU A 36 6.86 9.27 3.06
CA LEU A 36 8.22 9.81 3.23
C LEU A 36 8.91 9.33 4.51
N TYR A 37 8.24 8.58 5.39
CA TYR A 37 8.79 8.21 6.69
C TYR A 37 9.62 6.94 6.62
N GLN A 38 10.62 6.85 7.50
CA GLN A 38 11.40 5.64 7.71
C GLN A 38 11.71 5.42 9.18
N GLN A 39 11.39 4.24 9.68
CA GLN A 39 11.70 3.79 11.04
C GLN A 39 12.07 2.33 11.02
N ARG A 40 13.25 1.98 11.55
CA ARG A 40 13.66 0.58 11.67
C ARG A 40 12.90 -0.08 12.83
N PRO A 41 12.11 -1.14 12.58
CA PRO A 41 11.40 -1.85 13.64
C PRO A 41 12.37 -2.69 14.49
N LEU A 42 11.89 -3.16 15.63
CA LEU A 42 12.56 -4.18 16.45
C LEU A 42 12.63 -5.53 15.71
N GLY A 43 11.56 -5.83 14.96
CA GLY A 43 11.35 -7.08 14.25
C GLY A 43 9.98 -7.16 13.59
N VAL A 44 9.70 -8.28 12.94
CA VAL A 44 8.44 -8.53 12.22
C VAL A 44 7.86 -9.88 12.61
N ALA A 45 6.62 -9.88 13.06
CA ALA A 45 5.84 -11.05 13.38
C ALA A 45 4.80 -11.34 12.29
N TYR A 46 4.69 -12.61 11.90
CA TYR A 46 3.75 -13.12 10.90
C TYR A 46 2.77 -14.10 11.58
N PRO A 47 1.72 -13.60 12.25
CA PRO A 47 0.77 -14.46 12.97
C PRO A 47 -0.02 -15.34 12.01
N LYS A 48 -0.35 -16.57 12.42
CA LYS A 48 -1.20 -17.48 11.64
C LYS A 48 -2.68 -17.28 11.87
N ASP A 49 -3.07 -16.87 13.08
CA ASP A 49 -4.45 -16.65 13.48
C ASP A 49 -4.54 -15.71 14.69
N ALA A 50 -5.76 -15.49 15.19
CA ALA A 50 -6.02 -14.60 16.31
C ALA A 50 -5.37 -15.02 17.64
N ALA A 51 -5.11 -16.32 17.85
CA ALA A 51 -4.45 -16.77 19.08
C ALA A 51 -2.96 -16.40 19.09
N ASP A 52 -2.31 -16.44 17.92
CA ASP A 52 -0.94 -15.93 17.78
C ASP A 52 -0.88 -14.41 18.06
N VAL A 53 -1.86 -13.65 17.56
CA VAL A 53 -1.96 -12.19 17.78
C VAL A 53 -2.17 -11.87 19.27
N ALA A 54 -3.05 -12.61 19.95
CA ALA A 54 -3.29 -12.48 21.38
C ALA A 54 -2.05 -12.81 22.21
N SER A 55 -1.36 -13.91 21.90
CA SER A 55 -0.13 -14.32 22.60
C SER A 55 0.98 -13.28 22.44
N LEU A 56 1.14 -12.75 21.22
CA LEU A 56 2.10 -11.68 20.94
C LEU A 56 1.74 -10.39 21.70
N ALA A 57 0.45 -10.01 21.72
CA ALA A 57 -0.02 -8.81 22.40
C ALA A 57 0.11 -8.89 23.92
N LYS A 58 -0.06 -10.08 24.50
CA LYS A 58 0.20 -10.34 25.90
C LYS A 58 1.68 -10.16 26.24
N TYR A 59 2.56 -10.84 25.50
CA TYR A 59 4.02 -10.72 25.69
C TYR A 59 4.50 -9.28 25.52
N ALA A 60 4.01 -8.59 24.49
CA ALA A 60 4.33 -7.18 24.26
C ALA A 60 3.84 -6.26 25.40
N GLY A 61 2.69 -6.59 26.02
CA GLY A 61 2.19 -5.93 27.22
C GLY A 61 3.15 -6.09 28.40
N GLU A 62 3.56 -7.32 28.70
CA GLU A 62 4.47 -7.68 29.81
C GLU A 62 5.85 -7.01 29.65
N HIS A 63 6.36 -6.95 28.41
CA HIS A 63 7.70 -6.43 28.10
C HIS A 63 7.72 -4.99 27.58
N HIS A 64 6.57 -4.29 27.59
CA HIS A 64 6.44 -2.91 27.11
C HIS A 64 6.95 -2.69 25.68
N ILE A 65 6.66 -3.63 24.78
CA ILE A 65 7.07 -3.60 23.38
C ILE A 65 5.91 -3.03 22.54
N PRO A 66 6.10 -1.92 21.81
CA PRO A 66 5.06 -1.43 20.93
C PRO A 66 4.74 -2.41 19.79
N LEU A 67 3.46 -2.49 19.42
CA LEU A 67 2.97 -3.29 18.30
C LEU A 67 2.48 -2.37 17.19
N ILE A 68 2.87 -2.68 15.95
CA ILE A 68 2.52 -1.90 14.77
C ILE A 68 1.79 -2.82 13.80
N PRO A 69 0.44 -2.81 13.81
CA PRO A 69 -0.36 -3.60 12.89
C PRO A 69 -0.10 -3.15 11.46
N ARG A 70 0.12 -4.09 10.56
CA ARG A 70 0.43 -3.81 9.17
C ARG A 70 -0.31 -4.74 8.23
N GLY A 71 -1.02 -4.13 7.27
CA GLY A 71 -1.55 -4.80 6.09
C GLY A 71 -0.54 -4.80 4.95
N ALA A 72 -0.92 -4.29 3.78
CA ALA A 72 0.00 -4.21 2.63
C ALA A 72 1.10 -3.13 2.75
N GLY A 73 1.08 -2.24 3.74
CA GLY A 73 2.10 -1.18 3.89
C GLY A 73 2.15 -0.20 2.71
N THR A 74 1.00 0.15 2.14
CA THR A 74 0.85 1.10 1.01
C THR A 74 0.45 2.51 1.46
N GLN A 75 0.29 2.71 2.76
CA GLN A 75 -0.08 3.99 3.38
C GLN A 75 0.94 5.09 3.04
N VAL A 76 0.45 6.32 2.83
CA VAL A 76 1.28 7.49 2.45
C VAL A 76 1.59 8.44 3.61
N THR A 77 1.20 8.10 4.84
CA THR A 77 1.25 8.98 6.02
C THR A 77 2.23 8.52 7.10
N GLY A 78 2.86 7.35 6.95
CA GLY A 78 3.74 6.77 7.97
C GLY A 78 3.00 5.99 9.06
N ALA A 79 1.71 5.66 8.86
CA ALA A 79 0.94 4.91 9.86
C ALA A 79 1.41 3.46 10.03
N ALA A 80 2.00 2.86 8.99
CA ALA A 80 2.37 1.44 8.96
C ALA A 80 3.84 1.17 9.33
N VAL A 81 4.54 2.17 9.89
CA VAL A 81 5.95 2.08 10.31
C VAL A 81 6.12 2.44 11.79
N GLY A 82 7.11 1.88 12.45
CA GLY A 82 7.40 2.17 13.85
C GLY A 82 8.62 1.41 14.37
N THR A 83 9.01 1.69 15.61
CA THR A 83 10.24 1.13 16.23
C THR A 83 10.01 -0.17 17.00
N GLY A 84 8.75 -0.56 17.24
CA GLY A 84 8.39 -1.80 17.93
C GLY A 84 8.36 -3.01 16.99
N LEU A 85 7.54 -4.02 17.34
CA LEU A 85 7.29 -5.19 16.49
C LEU A 85 6.20 -4.86 15.46
N ILE A 86 6.52 -5.03 14.19
CA ILE A 86 5.51 -4.96 13.13
C ILE A 86 4.77 -6.30 13.09
N VAL A 87 3.45 -6.25 13.05
CA VAL A 87 2.58 -7.44 12.96
C VAL A 87 1.96 -7.46 11.57
N ASP A 88 2.50 -8.30 10.68
CA ASP A 88 2.08 -8.37 9.27
C ASP A 88 0.98 -9.42 9.06
N PHE A 89 -0.24 -8.94 8.88
CA PHE A 89 -1.43 -9.76 8.64
C PHE A 89 -1.53 -10.26 7.20
N SER A 90 -0.83 -9.63 6.25
CA SER A 90 -0.96 -9.88 4.82
C SER A 90 -0.29 -11.18 4.35
N ARG A 91 0.46 -11.86 5.23
CA ARG A 91 1.14 -13.12 4.89
C ARG A 91 0.27 -14.36 5.09
N HIS A 92 -0.42 -14.48 6.22
CA HIS A 92 -1.15 -15.70 6.60
C HIS A 92 -2.65 -15.47 6.84
N MET A 93 -3.05 -14.34 7.43
CA MET A 93 -4.44 -14.08 7.82
C MET A 93 -5.25 -13.46 6.67
N ARG A 94 -5.47 -14.23 5.59
CA ARG A 94 -6.05 -13.74 4.32
C ARG A 94 -7.36 -14.40 3.90
N SER A 95 -7.98 -15.19 4.78
CA SER A 95 -9.09 -16.06 4.40
C SER A 95 -10.43 -15.33 4.42
N VAL A 96 -11.34 -15.74 3.53
CA VAL A 96 -12.78 -15.55 3.70
C VAL A 96 -13.26 -16.64 4.66
N ILE A 97 -13.76 -16.26 5.82
CA ILE A 97 -14.16 -17.16 6.91
C ILE A 97 -15.59 -17.66 6.71
N ALA A 98 -16.50 -16.75 6.37
CA ALA A 98 -17.91 -17.08 6.14
C ALA A 98 -18.52 -16.16 5.08
N LEU A 99 -19.45 -16.70 4.29
CA LEU A 99 -20.24 -15.98 3.31
C LEU A 99 -21.73 -16.22 3.57
N SER A 100 -22.52 -15.15 3.55
CA SER A 100 -23.97 -15.19 3.60
C SER A 100 -24.56 -14.48 2.37
N GLU A 101 -25.90 -14.39 2.28
CA GLU A 101 -26.56 -13.66 1.20
C GLU A 101 -26.18 -12.18 1.13
N GLN A 102 -25.88 -11.54 2.27
CA GLN A 102 -25.65 -10.10 2.35
C GLN A 102 -24.36 -9.70 3.07
N THR A 103 -23.68 -10.66 3.72
CA THR A 103 -22.50 -10.39 4.54
C THR A 103 -21.36 -11.34 4.22
N VAL A 104 -20.16 -10.90 4.56
CA VAL A 104 -18.94 -11.70 4.47
C VAL A 104 -18.10 -11.48 5.72
N ARG A 105 -17.62 -12.56 6.35
CA ARG A 105 -16.64 -12.52 7.44
C ARG A 105 -15.27 -12.81 6.87
N VAL A 106 -14.30 -11.92 7.09
CA VAL A 106 -12.97 -11.99 6.48
C VAL A 106 -11.87 -11.74 7.50
N GLN A 107 -10.68 -12.28 7.22
CA GLN A 107 -9.45 -11.92 7.90
C GLN A 107 -8.85 -10.62 7.32
N PRO A 108 -8.12 -9.82 8.12
CA PRO A 108 -7.63 -8.49 7.75
C PRO A 108 -6.64 -8.48 6.58
N GLY A 109 -5.90 -9.56 6.35
CA GLY A 109 -4.86 -9.64 5.32
C GLY A 109 -5.38 -9.88 3.91
N ILE A 110 -6.68 -10.15 3.72
CA ILE A 110 -7.24 -10.36 2.38
C ILE A 110 -7.20 -9.06 1.57
N VAL A 111 -6.77 -9.15 0.31
CA VAL A 111 -6.76 -8.00 -0.61
C VAL A 111 -8.18 -7.71 -1.09
N ARG A 112 -8.57 -6.45 -1.21
CA ARG A 112 -9.93 -6.06 -1.59
C ARG A 112 -10.39 -6.67 -2.91
N ASP A 113 -9.55 -6.64 -3.95
CA ASP A 113 -9.91 -7.23 -5.24
C ASP A 113 -9.96 -8.77 -5.20
N GLU A 114 -9.21 -9.44 -4.32
CA GLU A 114 -9.35 -10.88 -4.07
C GLU A 114 -10.69 -11.19 -3.41
N LEU A 115 -11.10 -10.41 -2.41
CA LEU A 115 -12.42 -10.51 -1.80
C LEU A 115 -13.53 -10.33 -2.83
N ASN A 116 -13.44 -9.28 -3.66
CA ASN A 116 -14.45 -9.03 -4.69
C ASN A 116 -14.45 -10.07 -5.81
N ALA A 117 -13.31 -10.69 -6.13
CA ALA A 117 -13.27 -11.84 -7.03
C ALA A 117 -14.09 -13.02 -6.47
N ALA A 118 -14.05 -13.25 -5.16
CA ALA A 118 -14.87 -14.29 -4.50
C ALA A 118 -16.37 -13.93 -4.42
N LEU A 119 -16.71 -12.64 -4.30
CA LEU A 119 -18.11 -12.17 -4.18
C LEU A 119 -18.83 -12.04 -5.53
N ARG A 120 -18.11 -11.70 -6.61
CA ARG A 120 -18.69 -11.44 -7.94
C ARG A 120 -19.56 -12.58 -8.49
N PRO A 121 -19.18 -13.88 -8.37
CA PRO A 121 -20.05 -14.99 -8.82
C PRO A 121 -21.42 -15.02 -8.13
N LEU A 122 -21.55 -14.42 -6.95
CA LEU A 122 -22.80 -14.30 -6.20
C LEU A 122 -23.60 -13.05 -6.56
N GLY A 123 -23.16 -12.28 -7.57
CA GLY A 123 -23.78 -11.01 -7.96
C GLY A 123 -23.56 -9.88 -6.94
N ARG A 124 -22.56 -10.02 -6.05
CA ARG A 124 -22.28 -9.05 -4.97
C ARG A 124 -20.83 -8.57 -4.98
N TYR A 125 -20.58 -7.51 -4.23
CA TYR A 125 -19.24 -6.96 -4.00
C TYR A 125 -19.19 -6.18 -2.68
N PHE A 126 -17.98 -6.03 -2.14
CA PHE A 126 -17.65 -5.08 -1.10
C PHE A 126 -17.37 -3.70 -1.75
N PRO A 127 -18.23 -2.68 -1.49
CA PRO A 127 -18.23 -1.47 -2.33
C PRO A 127 -17.01 -0.57 -2.27
N PRO A 128 -16.47 -0.21 -1.09
CA PRO A 128 -15.38 0.76 -0.99
C PRO A 128 -14.21 0.44 -1.93
N ASP A 129 -13.71 1.46 -2.61
CA ASP A 129 -12.84 1.36 -3.78
C ASP A 129 -11.65 2.34 -3.74
N PRO A 130 -10.79 2.27 -2.70
CA PRO A 130 -9.60 3.12 -2.63
C PRO A 130 -8.68 2.92 -3.84
N SER A 131 -7.86 3.95 -4.12
CA SER A 131 -6.98 4.05 -5.30
C SER A 131 -6.06 2.84 -5.59
N THR A 132 -5.85 1.92 -4.64
CA THR A 132 -5.01 0.72 -4.80
C THR A 132 -5.74 -0.58 -4.43
N THR A 133 -6.96 -0.78 -4.92
CA THR A 133 -7.82 -1.96 -4.66
C THR A 133 -7.13 -3.32 -4.88
N ALA A 134 -6.17 -3.37 -5.81
CA ALA A 134 -5.42 -4.57 -6.19
C ALA A 134 -4.37 -5.02 -5.17
N VAL A 135 -4.08 -4.16 -4.18
CA VAL A 135 -2.98 -4.33 -3.22
C VAL A 135 -3.47 -4.12 -1.79
N THR A 136 -4.35 -3.16 -1.57
CA THR A 136 -4.82 -2.82 -0.23
C THR A 136 -5.55 -4.00 0.40
N THR A 137 -5.23 -4.25 1.66
CA THR A 137 -5.84 -5.29 2.48
C THR A 137 -7.05 -4.74 3.21
N VAL A 138 -8.07 -5.55 3.45
CA VAL A 138 -9.27 -5.13 4.21
C VAL A 138 -8.92 -4.57 5.59
N GLY A 139 -7.95 -5.14 6.30
CA GLY A 139 -7.48 -4.61 7.58
C GLY A 139 -6.87 -3.21 7.48
N GLY A 140 -6.19 -2.92 6.36
CA GLY A 140 -5.71 -1.58 6.05
C GLY A 140 -6.86 -0.61 5.76
N MET A 141 -7.88 -1.07 5.04
CA MET A 141 -9.10 -0.28 4.81
C MET A 141 -9.85 0.03 6.11
N LEU A 142 -9.96 -0.95 7.01
CA LEU A 142 -10.52 -0.77 8.35
C LEU A 142 -9.68 0.21 9.18
N ALA A 143 -8.35 0.13 9.10
CA ALA A 143 -7.46 0.98 9.88
C ALA A 143 -7.59 2.47 9.53
N VAL A 144 -7.88 2.83 8.27
CA VAL A 144 -7.87 4.23 7.80
C VAL A 144 -9.25 4.75 7.39
N ASP A 145 -10.29 3.91 7.50
CA ASP A 145 -11.62 4.19 6.95
C ASP A 145 -11.60 4.50 5.44
N ALA A 146 -10.98 3.60 4.69
CA ALA A 146 -10.77 3.77 3.25
C ALA A 146 -12.08 3.88 2.48
N ALA A 147 -12.06 4.64 1.39
CA ALA A 147 -13.07 4.71 0.36
C ALA A 147 -12.39 5.23 -0.90
N GLY A 148 -13.15 5.71 -1.89
CA GLY A 148 -12.58 6.25 -3.13
C GLY A 148 -13.62 6.98 -3.96
N SER A 149 -13.50 6.86 -5.28
CA SER A 149 -14.32 7.58 -6.26
C SER A 149 -15.82 7.42 -6.05
N HIS A 150 -16.27 6.24 -5.61
CA HIS A 150 -17.68 5.93 -5.45
C HIS A 150 -18.23 6.26 -4.05
N ALA A 151 -17.43 6.84 -3.16
CA ALA A 151 -17.81 7.11 -1.76
C ALA A 151 -19.08 7.98 -1.64
N VAL A 152 -19.30 8.90 -2.59
CA VAL A 152 -20.53 9.73 -2.63
C VAL A 152 -21.82 8.91 -2.74
N ARG A 153 -21.73 7.67 -3.23
CA ARG A 153 -22.86 6.76 -3.44
C ARG A 153 -22.90 5.61 -2.46
N VAL A 154 -21.74 5.05 -2.11
CA VAL A 154 -21.62 3.80 -1.34
C VAL A 154 -21.03 4.00 0.06
N GLY A 155 -20.61 5.22 0.42
CA GLY A 155 -19.97 5.49 1.70
C GLY A 155 -18.53 4.97 1.79
N SER A 156 -18.04 4.91 3.01
CA SER A 156 -16.70 4.51 3.42
C SER A 156 -16.67 3.09 3.98
N THR A 157 -15.47 2.55 4.25
CA THR A 157 -15.33 1.22 4.86
C THR A 157 -16.15 1.08 6.15
N ARG A 158 -16.18 2.12 6.99
CA ARG A 158 -16.94 2.18 8.24
C ARG A 158 -18.43 1.89 8.06
N ASP A 159 -19.02 2.33 6.96
CA ASP A 159 -20.45 2.18 6.68
C ASP A 159 -20.85 0.74 6.34
N HIS A 160 -19.87 -0.14 6.12
CA HIS A 160 -20.08 -1.54 5.77
C HIS A 160 -19.67 -2.51 6.88
N VAL A 161 -19.24 -2.06 8.06
CA VAL A 161 -18.80 -2.97 9.14
C VAL A 161 -19.94 -3.25 10.12
N LEU A 162 -20.25 -4.53 10.32
CA LEU A 162 -21.28 -4.99 11.26
C LEU A 162 -20.68 -5.41 12.62
N SER A 163 -19.60 -6.17 12.59
CA SER A 163 -18.85 -6.60 13.77
C SER A 163 -17.38 -6.80 13.44
N MET A 164 -16.53 -6.83 14.46
CA MET A 164 -15.11 -7.15 14.31
C MET A 164 -14.56 -7.85 15.54
N GLU A 165 -13.62 -8.76 15.32
CA GLU A 165 -12.80 -9.34 16.37
C GLU A 165 -11.53 -8.49 16.53
N VAL A 166 -11.27 -8.04 17.76
CA VAL A 166 -10.15 -7.15 18.11
C VAL A 166 -9.31 -7.76 19.23
N VAL A 167 -7.99 -7.64 19.10
CA VAL A 167 -7.04 -7.93 20.16
C VAL A 167 -6.53 -6.61 20.76
N LEU A 168 -6.78 -6.40 22.04
CA LEU A 168 -6.36 -5.21 22.79
C LEU A 168 -4.91 -5.29 23.25
N ALA A 169 -4.39 -4.18 23.78
CA ALA A 169 -3.14 -4.17 24.53
C ALA A 169 -3.26 -5.17 25.71
N GLY A 170 -2.30 -6.08 25.86
CA GLY A 170 -2.35 -7.16 26.85
C GLY A 170 -2.93 -8.50 26.35
N GLY A 171 -3.43 -8.55 25.11
CA GLY A 171 -3.79 -9.82 24.44
C GLY A 171 -5.24 -10.29 24.62
N THR A 172 -6.08 -9.51 25.31
CA THR A 172 -7.52 -9.79 25.40
C THR A 172 -8.17 -9.71 24.02
N ARG A 173 -8.89 -10.77 23.65
CA ARG A 173 -9.70 -10.85 22.43
C ARG A 173 -11.14 -10.45 22.72
N LEU A 174 -11.74 -9.64 21.86
CA LEU A 174 -13.13 -9.20 21.98
C LEU A 174 -13.82 -9.27 20.63
N GLU A 175 -15.03 -9.85 20.57
CA GLU A 175 -15.95 -9.60 19.47
C GLU A 175 -16.76 -8.34 19.80
N LEU A 176 -16.64 -7.31 18.97
CA LEU A 176 -17.28 -6.01 19.15
C LEU A 176 -18.27 -5.74 18.03
N SER A 177 -19.48 -5.34 18.41
CA SER A 177 -20.57 -5.04 17.49
C SER A 177 -21.30 -3.78 17.94
N GLN A 178 -22.49 -3.56 17.41
CA GLN A 178 -23.45 -2.65 18.02
C GLN A 178 -23.90 -3.22 19.37
N GLU A 179 -23.64 -2.47 20.44
CA GLU A 179 -23.96 -2.83 21.82
C GLU A 179 -25.25 -2.13 22.25
N THR A 180 -26.21 -2.88 22.81
CA THR A 180 -27.38 -2.28 23.45
C THR A 180 -27.01 -1.76 24.84
N LEU A 181 -27.29 -0.49 25.09
CA LEU A 181 -27.04 0.16 26.37
C LEU A 181 -28.19 -0.14 27.34
N GLY A 182 -27.94 -1.06 28.29
CA GLY A 182 -28.85 -1.35 29.40
C GLY A 182 -28.72 -0.39 30.59
N GLU A 183 -29.25 -0.81 31.75
CA GLU A 183 -29.12 -0.09 33.03
C GLU A 183 -27.63 0.11 33.40
N ARG A 184 -27.31 1.28 33.98
CA ARG A 184 -25.94 1.63 34.40
C ARG A 184 -25.49 0.65 35.49
N PRO A 185 -24.40 -0.12 35.30
CA PRO A 185 -23.90 -0.97 36.37
C PRO A 185 -23.28 -0.11 37.48
N GLU A 186 -23.55 -0.44 38.74
CA GLU A 186 -22.79 0.11 39.88
C GLU A 186 -21.37 -0.49 39.88
N ARG A 187 -20.35 0.38 39.94
CA ARG A 187 -18.95 -0.03 39.96
C ARG A 187 -18.59 -0.59 41.34
N ARG A 188 -18.07 -1.82 41.43
CA ARG A 188 -17.28 -2.23 42.60
C ARG A 188 -15.89 -1.59 42.48
N ARG A 189 -15.45 -0.90 43.53
CA ARG A 189 -14.20 -0.11 43.54
C ARG A 189 -12.90 -0.95 43.50
N ASP A 190 -12.99 -2.28 43.64
CA ASP A 190 -11.85 -3.17 43.87
C ASP A 190 -11.60 -4.20 42.75
N GLU A 191 -12.18 -4.03 41.55
CA GLU A 191 -11.94 -4.94 40.42
C GLU A 191 -10.72 -4.48 39.58
N LEU A 192 -9.74 -5.38 39.42
CA LEU A 192 -8.51 -5.21 38.61
C LEU A 192 -8.84 -4.70 37.20
N ASP A 193 -8.09 -3.69 36.70
CA ASP A 193 -8.19 -3.23 35.31
C ASP A 193 -7.38 -4.18 34.40
N PRO A 194 -8.04 -5.01 33.56
CA PRO A 194 -7.39 -6.06 32.77
C PRO A 194 -6.44 -5.51 31.70
N LEU A 195 -6.53 -4.22 31.36
CA LEU A 195 -5.65 -3.55 30.42
C LEU A 195 -4.37 -3.02 31.09
N THR A 196 -4.38 -2.93 32.42
CA THR A 196 -3.23 -2.49 33.23
C THR A 196 -2.48 -3.64 33.92
N ASP A 197 -3.05 -4.85 33.92
CA ASP A 197 -2.43 -6.06 34.46
C ASP A 197 -2.42 -7.19 33.41
N PRO A 198 -1.43 -7.19 32.49
CA PRO A 198 -1.28 -8.20 31.44
C PRO A 198 -1.18 -9.60 32.05
N GLY A 199 -2.10 -10.50 31.67
CA GLY A 199 -2.11 -11.89 32.14
C GLY A 199 -3.05 -12.17 33.32
N SER A 200 -3.76 -11.17 33.85
CA SER A 200 -4.88 -11.36 34.76
C SER A 200 -5.99 -12.21 34.09
N SER A 201 -6.54 -13.20 34.79
CA SER A 201 -7.56 -14.12 34.27
C SER A 201 -8.97 -13.49 34.22
N VAL A 202 -9.06 -12.21 33.87
CA VAL A 202 -10.34 -11.51 33.83
C VAL A 202 -11.10 -11.93 32.58
N SER A 203 -12.36 -12.34 32.76
CA SER A 203 -13.17 -12.86 31.66
C SER A 203 -13.50 -11.78 30.62
N GLU A 204 -13.53 -12.17 29.34
CA GLU A 204 -13.92 -11.32 28.21
C GLU A 204 -15.16 -10.44 28.46
N PRO A 205 -16.28 -10.94 29.04
CA PRO A 205 -17.47 -10.13 29.26
C PRO A 205 -17.24 -8.97 30.25
N THR A 206 -16.32 -9.13 31.21
CA THR A 206 -16.00 -8.08 32.19
C THR A 206 -15.22 -6.95 31.52
N VAL A 207 -14.23 -7.28 30.69
CA VAL A 207 -13.43 -6.31 29.93
C VAL A 207 -14.35 -5.52 28.99
N ARG A 208 -15.19 -6.22 28.22
CA ARG A 208 -16.17 -5.59 27.31
C ARG A 208 -17.09 -4.64 28.07
N ARG A 209 -17.59 -5.05 29.24
CA ARG A 209 -18.50 -4.23 30.07
C ARG A 209 -17.82 -2.95 30.59
N ASP A 210 -16.60 -3.04 31.12
CA ASP A 210 -15.87 -1.85 31.59
C ASP A 210 -15.56 -0.88 30.43
N LEU A 211 -15.09 -1.41 29.31
CA LEU A 211 -14.81 -0.63 28.09
C LEU A 211 -16.07 0.12 27.61
N VAL A 212 -17.20 -0.58 27.48
CA VAL A 212 -18.48 0.03 27.07
C VAL A 212 -18.93 1.08 28.09
N GLY A 213 -18.80 0.80 29.39
CA GLY A 213 -19.17 1.74 30.46
C GLY A 213 -18.33 3.02 30.46
N ARG A 214 -17.02 2.91 30.30
CA ARG A 214 -16.09 4.05 30.22
C ARG A 214 -16.33 4.88 28.98
N LEU A 215 -16.50 4.26 27.81
CA LEU A 215 -16.80 4.96 26.57
C LEU A 215 -18.16 5.67 26.64
N ARG A 216 -19.20 4.99 27.12
CA ARG A 216 -20.53 5.62 27.29
C ARG A 216 -20.43 6.89 28.12
N LYS A 217 -19.78 6.82 29.29
CA LYS A 217 -19.59 7.98 30.16
C LYS A 217 -18.86 9.11 29.43
N LEU A 218 -17.73 8.80 28.79
CA LEU A 218 -16.91 9.78 28.09
C LEU A 218 -17.69 10.48 26.96
N LEU A 219 -18.45 9.71 26.18
CA LEU A 219 -19.25 10.24 25.07
C LEU A 219 -20.46 11.04 25.55
N GLU A 220 -21.13 10.63 26.63
CA GLU A 220 -22.24 11.37 27.24
C GLU A 220 -21.76 12.73 27.77
N GLU A 221 -20.64 12.77 28.51
CA GLU A 221 -20.08 14.00 29.10
C GLU A 221 -19.58 14.99 28.03
N ASN A 222 -19.23 14.52 26.84
CA ASN A 222 -18.66 15.34 25.76
C ASN A 222 -19.56 15.47 24.53
N ALA A 223 -20.83 15.08 24.61
CA ALA A 223 -21.74 15.02 23.44
C ALA A 223 -21.85 16.35 22.68
N ALA A 224 -21.98 17.48 23.41
CA ALA A 224 -22.06 18.80 22.80
C ALA A 224 -20.77 19.21 22.08
N LEU A 225 -19.61 18.88 22.67
CA LEU A 225 -18.30 19.18 22.09
C LEU A 225 -18.05 18.34 20.82
N ILE A 226 -18.46 17.07 20.82
CA ILE A 226 -18.38 16.18 19.65
C ILE A 226 -19.25 16.74 18.51
N GLU A 227 -20.47 17.16 18.81
CA GLU A 227 -21.39 17.72 17.82
C GLU A 227 -20.84 19.02 17.19
N GLU A 228 -20.23 19.89 18.01
CA GLU A 228 -19.61 21.14 17.55
C GLU A 228 -18.37 20.91 16.68
N ARG A 229 -17.50 19.95 17.06
CA ARG A 229 -16.15 19.81 16.49
C ARG A 229 -16.02 18.70 15.44
N GLN A 230 -17.00 17.83 15.28
CA GLN A 230 -17.08 16.86 14.19
C GLN A 230 -18.39 17.06 13.40
N PRO A 231 -18.37 17.80 12.27
CA PRO A 231 -19.57 18.03 11.45
C PRO A 231 -20.06 16.76 10.74
N SER A 232 -21.36 16.68 10.46
CA SER A 232 -22.03 15.48 9.93
C SER A 232 -21.82 15.20 8.43
N LEU A 233 -21.59 16.23 7.63
CA LEU A 233 -21.62 16.14 6.16
C LEU A 233 -20.24 15.93 5.52
N MET A 234 -19.19 15.91 6.33
CA MET A 234 -17.82 15.85 5.85
C MET A 234 -17.23 14.46 6.07
N ARG A 235 -16.70 13.89 5.00
CA ARG A 235 -15.86 12.71 5.11
C ARG A 235 -14.59 13.06 5.87
N ASN A 236 -14.29 12.31 6.92
CA ASN A 236 -13.26 12.67 7.87
C ASN A 236 -12.60 11.43 8.48
N CYS A 237 -11.31 11.29 8.24
CA CYS A 237 -10.47 10.24 8.81
C CYS A 237 -9.37 10.81 9.72
N SER A 238 -9.49 12.07 10.14
CA SER A 238 -8.56 12.69 11.09
C SER A 238 -9.08 12.58 12.52
N GLY A 239 -8.28 12.07 13.44
CA GLY A 239 -8.69 11.74 14.80
C GLY A 239 -9.65 10.55 14.86
N TYR A 240 -10.14 10.24 16.07
CA TYR A 240 -11.15 9.19 16.21
C TYR A 240 -12.53 9.70 15.83
N GLN A 241 -13.31 8.89 15.12
CA GLN A 241 -14.71 9.20 14.85
C GLN A 241 -15.52 8.99 16.13
N LEU A 242 -16.02 10.08 16.74
CA LEU A 242 -16.86 10.00 17.94
C LEU A 242 -18.32 10.32 17.62
N ARG A 243 -18.55 11.17 16.62
CA ARG A 243 -19.91 11.50 16.19
C ARG A 243 -20.63 10.27 15.63
N GLY A 244 -21.87 10.07 16.09
CA GLY A 244 -22.75 9.00 15.60
C GLY A 244 -22.32 7.60 16.05
N VAL A 245 -21.34 7.49 16.94
CA VAL A 245 -20.94 6.23 17.59
C VAL A 245 -21.95 5.83 18.66
N MET A 246 -22.60 6.79 19.34
CA MET A 246 -23.54 6.51 20.40
C MET A 246 -24.92 7.12 20.11
N THR A 247 -25.95 6.33 20.33
CA THR A 247 -27.35 6.77 20.44
C THR A 247 -27.80 6.63 21.90
N PRO A 248 -28.98 7.13 22.30
CA PRO A 248 -29.47 6.96 23.67
C PRO A 248 -29.56 5.49 24.13
N THR A 249 -29.69 4.55 23.19
CA THR A 249 -29.92 3.13 23.46
C THR A 249 -28.79 2.23 23.00
N GLU A 250 -27.84 2.73 22.21
CA GLU A 250 -26.86 1.87 21.53
C GLU A 250 -25.48 2.52 21.41
N LEU A 251 -24.44 1.69 21.41
CA LEU A 251 -23.06 2.08 21.16
C LEU A 251 -22.49 1.24 20.00
N HIS A 252 -22.15 1.89 18.90
CA HIS A 252 -21.62 1.28 17.68
C HIS A 252 -20.08 1.22 17.73
N LEU A 253 -19.53 0.22 18.42
CA LEU A 253 -18.08 0.08 18.59
C LEU A 253 -17.29 -0.06 17.27
N PRO A 254 -17.74 -0.83 16.26
CA PRO A 254 -17.06 -0.89 14.96
C PRO A 254 -16.92 0.50 14.32
N ARG A 255 -17.92 1.36 14.49
CA ARG A 255 -17.92 2.73 13.99
C ARG A 255 -16.87 3.60 14.68
N LEU A 256 -16.44 3.30 15.90
CA LEU A 256 -15.32 3.99 16.57
C LEU A 256 -13.96 3.45 16.11
N LEU A 257 -13.86 2.12 15.97
CA LEU A 257 -12.60 1.41 15.73
C LEU A 257 -12.09 1.56 14.30
N VAL A 258 -12.99 1.62 13.32
CA VAL A 258 -12.60 1.92 11.94
C VAL A 258 -12.00 3.32 11.88
N GLY A 259 -10.85 3.48 11.22
CA GLY A 259 -10.10 4.75 11.22
C GLY A 259 -9.18 4.96 12.44
N SER A 260 -9.02 3.97 13.31
CA SER A 260 -8.11 4.07 14.47
C SER A 260 -6.64 3.84 14.17
N GLU A 261 -6.25 3.52 12.93
CA GLU A 261 -4.87 3.28 12.52
C GLU A 261 -4.11 2.24 13.36
N GLY A 262 -4.83 1.30 13.96
CA GLY A 262 -4.26 0.28 14.85
C GLY A 262 -3.82 0.82 16.21
N THR A 263 -4.26 2.02 16.61
CA THR A 263 -3.95 2.59 17.93
C THR A 263 -4.90 2.11 19.02
N LEU A 264 -6.07 1.57 18.68
CA LEU A 264 -7.06 1.07 19.66
C LEU A 264 -7.09 -0.46 19.75
N GLY A 265 -6.28 -1.16 18.94
CA GLY A 265 -6.21 -2.61 18.94
C GLY A 265 -5.88 -3.19 17.55
N MET A 266 -5.71 -4.50 17.49
CA MET A 266 -5.42 -5.23 16.26
C MET A 266 -6.62 -6.03 15.78
N PHE A 267 -7.06 -5.83 14.55
CA PHE A 267 -8.22 -6.53 14.01
C PHE A 267 -7.81 -7.91 13.49
N THR A 268 -8.52 -8.96 13.89
CA THR A 268 -8.24 -10.35 13.47
C THR A 268 -9.29 -10.89 12.51
N GLU A 269 -10.53 -10.42 12.62
CA GLU A 269 -11.64 -10.73 11.71
C GLU A 269 -12.63 -9.56 11.64
N ALA A 270 -13.35 -9.41 10.54
CA ALA A 270 -14.44 -8.43 10.41
C ALA A 270 -15.60 -9.01 9.60
N THR A 271 -16.82 -8.74 10.06
CA THR A 271 -18.06 -9.04 9.33
C THR A 271 -18.50 -7.79 8.57
N LEU A 272 -18.51 -7.88 7.25
CA LEU A 272 -18.80 -6.79 6.33
C LEU A 272 -20.14 -7.01 5.64
N HIS A 273 -20.91 -5.93 5.46
CA HIS A 273 -22.02 -5.90 4.53
C HIS A 273 -21.50 -5.82 3.08
N THR A 274 -22.19 -6.48 2.16
CA THR A 274 -21.88 -6.48 0.73
C THR A 274 -23.05 -5.85 -0.04
N ALA A 275 -22.81 -5.24 -1.20
CA ALA A 275 -23.87 -4.70 -2.04
C ALA A 275 -24.09 -5.56 -3.29
N PRO A 276 -25.30 -5.53 -3.89
CA PRO A 276 -25.50 -6.10 -5.22
C PRO A 276 -24.69 -5.32 -6.27
N LEU A 277 -24.15 -6.02 -7.27
CA LEU A 277 -23.46 -5.37 -8.39
C LEU A 277 -24.40 -4.38 -9.11
N PRO A 278 -23.92 -3.19 -9.52
CA PRO A 278 -24.72 -2.26 -10.32
C PRO A 278 -25.21 -2.93 -11.61
N ALA A 279 -26.51 -2.84 -11.91
CA ALA A 279 -27.10 -3.47 -13.09
C ALA A 279 -26.58 -2.86 -14.40
N HIS A 280 -26.53 -1.53 -14.47
CA HIS A 280 -25.96 -0.78 -15.59
C HIS A 280 -25.14 0.40 -15.06
N ARG A 281 -24.02 0.67 -15.76
CA ARG A 281 -23.13 1.80 -15.49
C ARG A 281 -22.85 2.54 -16.79
N GLY A 282 -22.53 3.82 -16.68
CA GLY A 282 -22.06 4.62 -17.81
C GLY A 282 -21.16 5.73 -17.33
N VAL A 283 -20.14 6.03 -18.12
CA VAL A 283 -19.09 7.00 -17.79
C VAL A 283 -18.94 8.01 -18.92
N ALA A 284 -18.78 9.27 -18.57
CA ALA A 284 -18.45 10.34 -19.51
C ALA A 284 -17.14 11.04 -19.11
N LEU A 285 -16.26 11.24 -20.09
CA LEU A 285 -15.05 12.06 -19.97
C LEU A 285 -15.33 13.46 -20.51
N LEU A 286 -15.38 14.45 -19.61
CA LEU A 286 -15.58 15.87 -19.92
C LEU A 286 -14.25 16.60 -19.84
N LEU A 287 -13.91 17.43 -20.82
CA LEU A 287 -12.64 18.15 -20.89
C LEU A 287 -12.86 19.66 -20.95
N PHE A 288 -11.99 20.39 -20.27
CA PHE A 288 -12.08 21.83 -20.08
C PHE A 288 -10.75 22.52 -20.44
N GLY A 289 -10.84 23.70 -21.05
CA GLY A 289 -9.66 24.53 -21.34
C GLY A 289 -9.13 25.31 -20.13
N LYS A 290 -9.82 25.27 -18.97
CA LYS A 290 -9.42 25.93 -17.72
C LYS A 290 -9.86 25.10 -16.51
N MET A 291 -9.03 25.09 -15.47
CA MET A 291 -9.34 24.40 -14.20
C MET A 291 -10.59 24.97 -13.51
N ASP A 292 -10.73 26.29 -13.46
CA ASP A 292 -11.88 26.97 -12.84
C ASP A 292 -13.23 26.56 -13.46
N ALA A 293 -13.24 26.30 -14.78
CA ALA A 293 -14.42 25.84 -15.49
C ALA A 293 -14.83 24.42 -15.06
N ALA A 294 -13.84 23.52 -14.90
CA ALA A 294 -14.08 22.17 -14.40
C ALA A 294 -14.61 22.19 -12.96
N ILE A 295 -14.04 23.00 -12.08
CA ILE A 295 -14.52 23.13 -10.69
C ILE A 295 -15.97 23.64 -10.66
N THR A 296 -16.30 24.62 -11.50
CA THR A 296 -17.68 25.13 -11.62
C THR A 296 -18.63 24.04 -12.15
N ALA A 297 -18.18 23.20 -13.09
CA ALA A 297 -18.95 22.08 -13.62
C ALA A 297 -19.29 21.04 -12.53
N VAL A 298 -18.36 20.74 -11.61
CA VAL A 298 -18.62 19.84 -10.47
C VAL A 298 -19.84 20.29 -9.67
N GLN A 299 -19.96 21.60 -9.40
CA GLN A 299 -21.11 22.15 -8.67
C GLN A 299 -22.44 21.98 -9.42
N GLN A 300 -22.42 21.89 -10.76
CA GLN A 300 -23.61 21.59 -11.55
C GLN A 300 -23.91 20.09 -11.60
N ILE A 301 -22.88 19.24 -11.50
CA ILE A 301 -23.01 17.79 -11.57
C ILE A 301 -23.54 17.20 -10.25
N VAL A 302 -23.07 17.69 -9.10
CA VAL A 302 -23.43 17.14 -7.77
C VAL A 302 -24.95 17.04 -7.53
N PRO A 303 -25.79 18.04 -7.88
CA PRO A 303 -27.26 17.94 -7.76
C PRO A 303 -27.89 16.76 -8.51
N HIS A 304 -27.21 16.22 -9.53
CA HIS A 304 -27.66 15.03 -10.28
C HIS A 304 -27.24 13.70 -9.64
N GLN A 305 -26.70 13.73 -8.42
CA GLN A 305 -26.33 12.56 -7.62
C GLN A 305 -25.47 11.55 -8.42
N PRO A 306 -24.26 11.96 -8.86
CA PRO A 306 -23.36 11.07 -9.58
C PRO A 306 -22.98 9.87 -8.72
N SER A 307 -22.71 8.73 -9.36
CA SER A 307 -22.15 7.58 -8.66
C SER A 307 -20.66 7.76 -8.36
N ALA A 308 -19.96 8.50 -9.21
CA ALA A 308 -18.61 9.04 -8.99
C ALA A 308 -18.38 10.26 -9.88
N CYS A 309 -17.50 11.18 -9.45
CA CYS A 309 -17.17 12.40 -10.20
C CYS A 309 -15.74 12.84 -9.85
N ASP A 310 -14.78 12.41 -10.65
CA ASP A 310 -13.35 12.63 -10.39
C ASP A 310 -12.78 13.69 -11.32
N LEU A 311 -11.95 14.58 -10.76
CA LEU A 311 -11.29 15.70 -11.44
C LEU A 311 -9.80 15.42 -11.60
N LEU A 312 -9.28 15.59 -12.82
CA LEU A 312 -7.87 15.42 -13.16
C LEU A 312 -7.29 16.73 -13.70
N ASP A 313 -6.07 17.07 -13.29
CA ASP A 313 -5.33 18.20 -13.84
C ASP A 313 -4.67 17.91 -15.21
N ARG A 314 -4.16 18.97 -15.85
CA ARG A 314 -3.44 18.87 -17.13
C ARG A 314 -2.29 17.86 -17.12
N ARG A 315 -1.57 17.71 -16.01
CA ARG A 315 -0.39 16.83 -15.94
C ARG A 315 -0.83 15.38 -16.00
N LEU A 316 -1.85 15.01 -15.24
CA LEU A 316 -2.44 13.67 -15.26
C LEU A 316 -3.03 13.35 -16.63
N LEU A 317 -3.73 14.31 -17.25
CA LEU A 317 -4.22 14.18 -18.63
C LEU A 317 -3.07 13.97 -19.63
N SER A 318 -1.94 14.65 -19.44
CA SER A 318 -0.76 14.44 -20.29
C SER A 318 -0.16 13.06 -20.16
N LEU A 319 0.00 12.57 -18.93
CA LEU A 319 0.46 11.20 -18.68
C LEU A 319 -0.50 10.17 -19.28
N GLY A 320 -1.81 10.45 -19.27
CA GLY A 320 -2.81 9.61 -19.92
C GLY A 320 -2.58 9.47 -21.42
N ARG A 321 -2.35 10.60 -22.11
CA ARG A 321 -2.02 10.62 -23.56
C ARG A 321 -0.78 9.80 -23.87
N ASP A 322 0.27 9.96 -23.07
CA ASP A 322 1.55 9.27 -23.30
C ASP A 322 1.46 7.76 -23.00
N ALA A 323 0.48 7.34 -22.19
CA ALA A 323 0.34 5.96 -21.73
C ALA A 323 -0.52 5.05 -22.63
N ASP A 324 -1.51 5.59 -23.36
CA ASP A 324 -2.40 4.81 -24.24
C ASP A 324 -2.86 5.65 -25.44
N VAL A 325 -2.75 5.08 -26.64
CA VAL A 325 -3.12 5.72 -27.91
C VAL A 325 -4.56 6.22 -27.94
N ARG A 326 -5.49 5.55 -27.26
CA ARG A 326 -6.90 5.98 -27.21
C ARG A 326 -7.06 7.27 -26.42
N PHE A 327 -6.31 7.42 -25.32
CA PHE A 327 -6.32 8.66 -24.56
C PHE A 327 -5.61 9.79 -25.31
N GLU A 328 -4.58 9.48 -26.11
CA GLU A 328 -3.97 10.44 -27.03
C GLU A 328 -5.00 11.02 -28.03
N GLU A 329 -5.85 10.16 -28.60
CA GLU A 329 -6.92 10.57 -29.53
C GLU A 329 -8.02 11.40 -28.86
N TRP A 330 -8.42 11.05 -27.63
CA TRP A 330 -9.58 11.67 -26.96
C TRP A 330 -9.25 12.96 -26.21
N ILE A 331 -8.00 13.10 -25.72
CA ILE A 331 -7.60 14.21 -24.85
C ILE A 331 -6.76 15.20 -25.67
N PRO A 332 -7.29 16.37 -26.08
CA PRO A 332 -6.48 17.36 -26.78
C PRO A 332 -5.41 17.97 -25.86
N LYS A 333 -4.29 18.40 -26.44
CA LYS A 333 -3.19 19.06 -25.71
C LYS A 333 -3.61 20.35 -25.00
N ALA A 334 -4.66 21.01 -25.49
CA ALA A 334 -5.24 22.23 -24.90
C ALA A 334 -6.14 21.98 -23.68
N ALA A 335 -6.43 20.71 -23.32
CA ALA A 335 -7.19 20.41 -22.12
C ALA A 335 -6.36 20.70 -20.86
N GLU A 336 -6.85 21.61 -20.02
CA GLU A 336 -6.22 21.97 -18.73
C GLU A 336 -6.79 21.18 -17.55
N ALA A 337 -8.01 20.64 -17.71
CA ALA A 337 -8.66 19.80 -16.70
C ALA A 337 -9.65 18.82 -17.35
N GLY A 338 -9.92 17.71 -16.66
CA GLY A 338 -10.86 16.68 -17.10
C GLY A 338 -11.70 16.13 -15.96
N ILE A 339 -12.95 15.78 -16.22
CA ILE A 339 -13.87 15.15 -15.27
C ILE A 339 -14.29 13.79 -15.80
N LEU A 340 -14.17 12.76 -14.97
CA LEU A 340 -14.80 11.47 -15.16
C LEU A 340 -16.09 11.43 -14.35
N LEU A 341 -17.22 11.37 -15.04
CA LEU A 341 -18.56 11.32 -14.46
C LEU A 341 -19.17 9.92 -14.65
N GLU A 342 -19.46 9.21 -13.56
CA GLU A 342 -20.22 7.95 -13.60
C GLU A 342 -21.67 8.12 -13.13
N GLN A 343 -22.59 7.44 -13.83
CA GLN A 343 -23.95 7.19 -13.39
C GLN A 343 -24.27 5.70 -13.42
N THR A 344 -25.10 5.27 -12.48
CA THR A 344 -25.65 3.91 -12.40
C THR A 344 -27.16 3.91 -12.54
N GLY A 345 -27.74 2.78 -12.97
CA GLY A 345 -29.17 2.65 -13.18
C GLY A 345 -29.63 1.22 -13.40
N TYR A 346 -30.95 1.04 -13.49
CA TYR A 346 -31.62 -0.25 -13.71
C TYR A 346 -31.76 -0.60 -15.20
N SER A 347 -31.44 0.33 -16.11
CA SER A 347 -31.38 0.09 -17.54
C SER A 347 -30.32 1.01 -18.18
N GLU A 348 -29.77 0.60 -19.32
CA GLU A 348 -28.83 1.45 -20.08
C GLU A 348 -29.46 2.80 -20.47
N ARG A 349 -30.75 2.81 -20.84
CA ARG A 349 -31.48 4.05 -21.16
C ARG A 349 -31.50 5.02 -19.99
N GLN A 350 -31.81 4.54 -18.79
CA GLN A 350 -31.82 5.38 -17.59
C GLN A 350 -30.44 5.98 -17.31
N VAL A 351 -29.37 5.21 -17.50
CA VAL A 351 -27.99 5.70 -17.33
C VAL A 351 -27.67 6.79 -18.34
N ARG A 352 -27.99 6.58 -19.63
CA ARG A 352 -27.84 7.58 -20.70
C ARG A 352 -28.56 8.87 -20.38
N ASP A 353 -29.84 8.78 -19.99
CA ASP A 353 -30.66 9.95 -19.66
C ASP A 353 -30.03 10.73 -18.49
N ARG A 354 -29.54 10.04 -17.44
CA ARG A 354 -28.87 10.68 -16.29
C ARG A 354 -27.56 11.38 -16.67
N ILE A 355 -26.73 10.75 -17.49
CA ILE A 355 -25.49 11.37 -17.99
C ILE A 355 -25.84 12.61 -18.82
N GLN A 356 -26.79 12.50 -19.75
CA GLN A 356 -27.21 13.61 -20.59
C GLN A 356 -27.78 14.79 -19.79
N MET A 357 -28.53 14.53 -18.72
CA MET A 357 -29.03 15.58 -17.82
C MET A 357 -27.87 16.35 -17.16
N ALA A 358 -26.90 15.63 -16.60
CA ALA A 358 -25.73 16.25 -15.95
C ALA A 358 -24.86 17.02 -16.96
N VAL A 359 -24.59 16.43 -18.14
CA VAL A 359 -23.81 17.07 -19.20
C VAL A 359 -24.53 18.32 -19.74
N SER A 360 -25.85 18.26 -19.92
CA SER A 360 -26.65 19.42 -20.34
C SER A 360 -26.59 20.55 -19.32
N ALA A 361 -26.65 20.24 -18.01
CA ALA A 361 -26.50 21.24 -16.96
C ALA A 361 -25.15 21.96 -17.01
N VAL A 362 -24.06 21.22 -17.28
CA VAL A 362 -22.72 21.80 -17.48
C VAL A 362 -22.68 22.66 -18.75
N ARG A 363 -23.17 22.15 -19.89
CA ARG A 363 -23.17 22.87 -21.18
C ARG A 363 -23.97 24.17 -21.16
N ASN A 364 -25.06 24.22 -20.39
CA ASN A 364 -25.87 25.42 -20.22
C ASN A 364 -25.12 26.55 -19.49
N ARG A 365 -24.12 26.21 -18.68
CA ARG A 365 -23.25 27.17 -17.97
C ARG A 365 -21.98 27.48 -18.75
N ASP A 366 -21.41 26.48 -19.40
CA ASP A 366 -20.18 26.59 -20.20
C ASP A 366 -20.31 25.75 -21.48
N SER A 367 -20.57 26.42 -22.60
CA SER A 367 -20.70 25.78 -23.91
C SER A 367 -19.36 25.32 -24.50
N SER A 368 -18.22 25.68 -23.88
CA SER A 368 -16.88 25.30 -24.33
C SER A 368 -16.45 23.91 -23.86
N VAL A 369 -17.22 23.27 -22.97
CA VAL A 369 -16.95 21.90 -22.50
C VAL A 369 -16.97 20.89 -23.65
N VAL A 370 -15.95 20.05 -23.72
CA VAL A 370 -15.86 18.97 -24.70
C VAL A 370 -16.22 17.65 -24.03
N VAL A 371 -17.23 16.95 -24.54
CA VAL A 371 -17.50 15.55 -24.17
C VAL A 371 -16.63 14.69 -25.06
N ALA A 372 -15.50 14.22 -24.54
CA ALA A 372 -14.49 13.51 -25.33
C ALA A 372 -14.90 12.06 -25.61
N ARG A 373 -15.49 11.40 -24.61
CA ARG A 373 -15.96 10.01 -24.74
C ARG A 373 -17.11 9.75 -23.77
N GLU A 374 -18.08 8.96 -24.22
CA GLU A 374 -19.08 8.30 -23.37
C GLU A 374 -18.95 6.79 -23.53
N ALA A 375 -19.08 6.05 -22.44
CA ALA A 375 -19.01 4.60 -22.40
C ALA A 375 -20.20 4.03 -21.64
N TYR A 376 -20.78 2.94 -22.16
CA TYR A 376 -21.95 2.27 -21.58
C TYR A 376 -21.79 0.75 -21.54
N SER A 377 -20.84 0.20 -22.32
CA SER A 377 -20.44 -1.20 -22.22
C SER A 377 -19.49 -1.39 -21.04
N GLY A 378 -19.53 -2.56 -20.39
CA GLY A 378 -18.71 -2.84 -19.22
C GLY A 378 -17.20 -2.69 -19.48
N GLU A 379 -16.72 -3.13 -20.65
CA GLU A 379 -15.31 -3.02 -21.04
C GLU A 379 -14.87 -1.56 -21.23
N GLU A 380 -15.67 -0.74 -21.92
CA GLU A 380 -15.34 0.67 -22.13
C GLU A 380 -15.43 1.49 -20.85
N VAL A 381 -16.39 1.17 -19.97
CA VAL A 381 -16.52 1.78 -18.64
C VAL A 381 -15.26 1.52 -17.80
N GLU A 382 -14.84 0.26 -17.72
CA GLU A 382 -13.61 -0.11 -17.01
C GLU A 382 -12.36 0.51 -17.67
N PHE A 383 -12.36 0.64 -19.01
CA PHE A 383 -11.26 1.31 -19.70
C PHE A 383 -11.15 2.80 -19.34
N LEU A 384 -12.26 3.55 -19.35
CA LEU A 384 -12.25 4.95 -18.91
C LEU A 384 -11.83 5.09 -17.44
N TRP A 385 -12.35 4.23 -16.56
CA TRP A 385 -11.93 4.19 -15.15
C TRP A 385 -10.50 3.75 -14.92
N SER A 386 -9.87 3.10 -15.90
CA SER A 386 -8.46 2.79 -15.83
C SER A 386 -7.57 4.04 -15.92
N LEU A 387 -8.09 5.20 -16.37
CA LEU A 387 -7.31 6.43 -16.53
C LEU A 387 -6.65 6.87 -15.21
N PRO A 388 -7.37 7.20 -14.11
CA PRO A 388 -6.75 7.58 -12.83
C PRO A 388 -5.75 6.53 -12.31
N ASN A 389 -6.15 5.25 -12.38
CA ASN A 389 -5.35 4.11 -11.92
C ASN A 389 -4.03 3.95 -12.69
N ARG A 390 -3.99 4.37 -13.97
CA ARG A 390 -2.77 4.38 -14.78
C ARG A 390 -1.94 5.62 -14.54
N VAL A 391 -2.54 6.81 -14.50
CA VAL A 391 -1.78 8.08 -14.54
C VAL A 391 -1.23 8.53 -13.20
N VAL A 392 -1.93 8.28 -12.09
CA VAL A 392 -1.46 8.70 -10.76
C VAL A 392 -0.14 8.02 -10.38
N PRO A 393 0.05 6.70 -10.60
CA PRO A 393 1.37 6.07 -10.38
C PRO A 393 2.47 6.60 -11.30
N LEU A 394 2.13 7.00 -12.54
CA LEU A 394 3.08 7.54 -13.52
C LEU A 394 3.62 8.92 -13.15
N LEU A 395 3.00 9.62 -12.19
CA LEU A 395 3.60 10.82 -11.58
C LEU A 395 5.02 10.56 -11.06
N SER A 396 5.31 9.32 -10.63
CA SER A 396 6.65 8.93 -10.18
C SER A 396 7.69 8.79 -11.30
N ARG A 397 7.28 8.76 -12.59
CA ARG A 397 8.18 8.72 -13.76
C ARG A 397 8.78 10.06 -14.11
N LEU A 398 8.17 11.16 -13.66
CA LEU A 398 8.59 12.49 -14.04
C LEU A 398 10.07 12.67 -13.70
N LEU A 399 10.89 12.71 -14.75
CA LEU A 399 12.34 12.75 -14.64
C LEU A 399 12.77 14.15 -14.19
N GLY A 400 13.70 14.19 -13.24
CA GLY A 400 14.27 15.44 -12.76
C GLY A 400 14.58 15.39 -11.27
N GLU A 401 15.09 16.52 -10.78
CA GLU A 401 15.37 16.72 -9.36
C GLU A 401 14.06 16.78 -8.54
N PHE A 402 13.00 17.34 -9.11
CA PHE A 402 11.72 17.56 -8.44
C PHE A 402 10.76 16.38 -8.64
N ARG A 403 10.26 15.83 -7.53
CA ARG A 403 9.32 14.71 -7.50
C ARG A 403 8.04 15.07 -6.76
N PRO A 404 6.89 14.47 -7.11
CA PRO A 404 5.65 14.68 -6.38
C PRO A 404 5.72 13.97 -5.03
N LEU A 405 5.66 14.73 -3.92
CA LEU A 405 5.79 14.20 -2.56
C LEU A 405 4.43 14.19 -1.83
N PRO A 406 4.05 13.06 -1.17
CA PRO A 406 2.74 12.92 -0.52
C PRO A 406 2.76 13.34 0.97
N PHE A 407 3.01 14.61 1.28
CA PHE A 407 3.03 15.10 2.68
C PHE A 407 1.87 16.04 3.06
N VAL A 408 1.15 16.57 2.07
CA VAL A 408 -0.05 17.44 2.21
C VAL A 408 -1.22 16.94 1.34
N GLU A 409 -1.27 15.63 1.10
CA GLU A 409 -2.30 15.00 0.28
C GLU A 409 -3.63 14.85 1.06
N ASP A 410 -4.70 14.43 0.39
CA ASP A 410 -5.93 13.91 1.00
C ASP A 410 -6.65 14.87 1.96
N ILE A 411 -6.81 16.10 1.50
CA ILE A 411 -7.62 17.11 2.17
C ILE A 411 -9.08 16.91 1.77
N ALA A 412 -10.02 17.04 2.70
CA ALA A 412 -11.44 17.12 2.37
C ALA A 412 -12.03 18.46 2.80
N VAL A 413 -12.75 19.10 1.89
CA VAL A 413 -13.46 20.37 2.11
C VAL A 413 -14.90 20.23 1.63
N PRO A 414 -15.85 21.06 2.11
CA PRO A 414 -17.21 21.03 1.57
C PRO A 414 -17.18 21.30 0.05
N PRO A 415 -17.88 20.51 -0.80
CA PRO A 415 -17.84 20.67 -2.25
C PRO A 415 -18.13 22.10 -2.75
N GLU A 416 -19.02 22.81 -2.06
CA GLU A 416 -19.36 24.21 -2.33
C GLU A 416 -18.21 25.20 -2.07
N ARG A 417 -17.26 24.84 -1.19
CA ARG A 417 -16.07 25.63 -0.86
C ARG A 417 -14.82 25.23 -1.65
N LEU A 418 -14.91 24.20 -2.51
CA LEU A 418 -13.79 23.66 -3.29
C LEU A 418 -13.06 24.73 -4.11
N ALA A 419 -13.81 25.62 -4.77
CA ALA A 419 -13.25 26.70 -5.57
C ALA A 419 -12.47 27.73 -4.73
N ASP A 420 -13.01 28.11 -3.56
CA ASP A 420 -12.37 29.04 -2.64
C ASP A 420 -11.09 28.45 -2.04
N PHE A 421 -11.14 27.16 -1.67
CA PHE A 421 -9.99 26.44 -1.16
C PHE A 421 -8.86 26.40 -2.19
N LEU A 422 -9.14 25.97 -3.43
CA LEU A 422 -8.12 25.83 -4.47
C LEU A 422 -7.45 27.16 -4.82
N LYS A 423 -8.21 28.27 -4.85
CA LYS A 423 -7.64 29.62 -5.05
C LYS A 423 -6.68 30.01 -3.94
N GLN A 424 -7.01 29.72 -2.68
CA GLN A 424 -6.16 30.04 -1.54
C GLN A 424 -4.95 29.10 -1.45
N ALA A 425 -5.15 27.80 -1.68
CA ALA A 425 -4.08 26.81 -1.75
C ALA A 425 -3.05 27.17 -2.83
N GLN A 426 -3.50 27.65 -3.99
CA GLN A 426 -2.59 28.14 -5.04
C GLN A 426 -1.70 29.30 -4.57
N ARG A 427 -2.23 30.23 -3.76
CA ARG A 427 -1.44 31.33 -3.18
C ARG A 427 -0.38 30.81 -2.21
N VAL A 428 -0.69 29.77 -1.43
CA VAL A 428 0.30 29.12 -0.56
C VAL A 428 1.39 28.45 -1.40
N LEU A 429 1.02 27.71 -2.44
CA LEU A 429 1.99 27.10 -3.35
C LEU A 429 2.89 28.17 -4.01
N GLN A 430 2.32 29.31 -4.41
CA GLN A 430 3.08 30.45 -4.96
C GLN A 430 4.02 31.09 -3.93
N LYS A 431 3.56 31.30 -2.69
CA LYS A 431 4.37 31.81 -1.57
C LYS A 431 5.60 30.93 -1.32
N HIS A 432 5.44 29.62 -1.47
CA HIS A 432 6.51 28.63 -1.32
C HIS A 432 7.24 28.32 -2.63
N GLU A 433 6.96 29.03 -3.74
CA GLU A 433 7.60 28.85 -5.06
C GLU A 433 7.55 27.42 -5.61
N ILE A 434 6.43 26.74 -5.40
CA ILE A 434 6.22 25.35 -5.78
C ILE A 434 4.99 25.19 -6.65
N THR A 435 4.96 24.09 -7.38
CA THR A 435 3.76 23.64 -8.07
C THR A 435 3.36 22.27 -7.53
N ALA A 436 2.11 21.88 -7.73
CA ALA A 436 1.58 20.59 -7.29
C ALA A 436 0.74 19.95 -8.39
N SER A 437 0.67 18.62 -8.39
CA SER A 437 -0.36 17.90 -9.15
C SER A 437 -1.63 17.80 -8.31
N LEU A 438 -2.78 17.87 -8.98
CA LEU A 438 -4.10 17.78 -8.39
C LEU A 438 -4.90 16.64 -9.03
N TYR A 439 -5.42 15.77 -8.16
CA TYR A 439 -6.48 14.82 -8.44
C TYR A 439 -7.55 14.99 -7.36
N ALA A 440 -8.83 14.86 -7.68
CA ALA A 440 -9.87 15.01 -6.65
C ALA A 440 -11.07 14.11 -6.92
N HIS A 441 -11.60 13.52 -5.86
CA HIS A 441 -12.97 13.01 -5.82
C HIS A 441 -13.89 14.20 -5.61
N ALA A 442 -14.16 14.92 -6.69
CA ALA A 442 -14.67 16.29 -6.62
C ALA A 442 -16.09 16.36 -6.05
N ALA A 443 -16.92 15.34 -6.30
CA ALA A 443 -18.27 15.29 -5.73
C ALA A 443 -18.29 15.03 -4.21
N SER A 444 -17.25 14.40 -3.63
CA SER A 444 -17.09 14.27 -2.18
C SER A 444 -16.26 15.40 -1.56
N GLY A 445 -15.75 16.34 -2.37
CA GLY A 445 -14.93 17.45 -1.90
C GLY A 445 -13.53 17.03 -1.42
N GLN A 446 -13.06 15.86 -1.84
CA GLN A 446 -11.78 15.29 -1.41
C GLN A 446 -10.70 15.50 -2.48
N LEU A 447 -9.52 15.97 -2.06
CA LEU A 447 -8.43 16.40 -2.93
C LEU A 447 -7.11 15.73 -2.58
N HIS A 448 -6.44 15.26 -3.61
CA HIS A 448 -5.07 14.76 -3.60
C HIS A 448 -4.16 15.82 -4.20
N LEU A 449 -3.45 16.53 -3.32
CA LEU A 449 -2.46 17.54 -3.71
C LEU A 449 -1.06 16.99 -3.47
N ARG A 450 -0.24 16.89 -4.53
CA ARG A 450 1.16 16.45 -4.43
C ARG A 450 2.12 17.52 -4.92
N PRO A 451 2.76 18.28 -4.01
CA PRO A 451 3.78 19.25 -4.37
C PRO A 451 5.02 18.62 -5.00
N PHE A 452 5.60 19.31 -5.98
CA PHE A 452 6.86 18.92 -6.62
C PHE A 452 8.04 19.54 -5.87
N LEU A 453 8.85 18.69 -5.24
CA LEU A 453 10.00 19.08 -4.43
C LEU A 453 11.18 18.15 -4.70
N PRO A 454 12.42 18.63 -4.53
CA PRO A 454 13.57 17.72 -4.45
C PRO A 454 13.41 16.76 -3.27
N GLN A 455 14.20 15.69 -3.26
CA GLN A 455 14.26 14.83 -2.08
C GLN A 455 14.69 15.67 -0.86
N PRO A 456 13.91 15.70 0.23
CA PRO A 456 14.16 16.62 1.33
C PRO A 456 15.55 16.42 1.95
N THR A 457 16.26 17.50 2.24
CA THR A 457 17.45 17.46 3.11
C THR A 457 17.06 17.75 4.56
N GLN A 458 18.01 17.61 5.49
CA GLN A 458 17.79 18.01 6.89
C GLN A 458 17.44 19.50 7.03
N ALA A 459 17.96 20.35 6.14
CA ALA A 459 17.66 21.79 6.15
C ALA A 459 16.23 22.10 5.66
N ASP A 460 15.64 21.22 4.84
CA ASP A 460 14.31 21.44 4.25
C ASP A 460 13.15 21.09 5.19
N LEU A 461 13.42 20.35 6.27
CA LEU A 461 12.38 19.82 7.15
C LEU A 461 11.46 20.92 7.73
N GLY A 462 12.03 22.03 8.19
CA GLY A 462 11.25 23.15 8.72
C GLY A 462 10.34 23.81 7.68
N ARG A 463 10.80 23.88 6.41
CA ARG A 463 9.99 24.40 5.29
C ARG A 463 8.82 23.49 4.97
N ILE A 464 9.04 22.17 4.99
CA ILE A 464 7.98 21.17 4.76
C ILE A 464 6.87 21.30 5.81
N GLU A 465 7.22 21.36 7.10
CA GLU A 465 6.24 21.52 8.17
C GLU A 465 5.49 22.86 8.08
N THR A 466 6.20 23.94 7.77
CA THR A 466 5.61 25.29 7.64
C THR A 466 4.61 25.34 6.48
N MET A 467 4.95 24.77 5.34
CA MET A 467 4.06 24.69 4.20
C MET A 467 2.82 23.83 4.47
N ALA A 468 2.98 22.71 5.17
CA ALA A 468 1.84 21.90 5.60
C ALA A 468 0.93 22.70 6.52
N ARG A 469 1.49 23.45 7.48
CA ARG A 469 0.75 24.33 8.38
C ARG A 469 -0.02 25.42 7.62
N ASP A 470 0.65 26.15 6.74
CA ASP A 470 0.03 27.21 5.93
C ASP A 470 -1.16 26.68 5.11
N LEU A 471 -1.06 25.48 4.55
CA LEU A 471 -2.14 24.87 3.79
C LEU A 471 -3.29 24.41 4.70
N TYR A 472 -2.98 23.73 5.81
CA TYR A 472 -3.99 23.23 6.75
C TYR A 472 -4.74 24.35 7.46
N GLU A 473 -4.13 25.51 7.70
CA GLU A 473 -4.84 26.69 8.20
C GLU A 473 -5.99 27.11 7.27
N ILE A 474 -5.79 27.04 5.96
CA ILE A 474 -6.85 27.31 4.98
C ILE A 474 -7.93 26.22 5.06
N VAL A 475 -7.53 24.96 5.19
CA VAL A 475 -8.47 23.83 5.36
C VAL A 475 -9.41 24.10 6.53
N PHE A 476 -8.87 24.49 7.68
CA PHE A 476 -9.66 24.81 8.87
C PHE A 476 -10.60 26.00 8.64
N GLN A 477 -10.13 27.06 7.97
CA GLN A 477 -10.93 28.26 7.68
C GLN A 477 -12.13 27.99 6.76
N VAL A 478 -12.00 27.05 5.82
CA VAL A 478 -13.12 26.65 4.93
C VAL A 478 -13.99 25.55 5.55
N GLY A 479 -13.73 25.16 6.80
CA GLY A 479 -14.46 24.14 7.53
C GLY A 479 -14.11 22.71 7.13
N GLY A 480 -12.96 22.50 6.48
CA GLY A 480 -12.43 21.21 6.01
C GLY A 480 -11.73 20.36 7.07
N THR A 481 -11.24 19.20 6.65
CA THR A 481 -10.39 18.27 7.42
C THR A 481 -9.11 17.95 6.66
N ILE A 482 -8.03 17.75 7.39
CA ILE A 482 -6.69 17.47 6.84
C ILE A 482 -6.52 16.02 6.37
N SER A 483 -7.47 15.12 6.70
CA SER A 483 -7.51 13.76 6.18
C SER A 483 -8.93 13.32 5.80
N GLY A 484 -9.12 13.02 4.52
CA GLY A 484 -10.35 12.47 3.95
C GLY A 484 -10.41 10.94 3.91
N GLU A 485 -9.30 10.25 3.61
CA GLU A 485 -9.25 8.77 3.47
C GLU A 485 -7.95 8.08 3.88
N HIS A 486 -6.85 8.81 4.02
CA HIS A 486 -5.52 8.26 4.26
C HIS A 486 -5.15 8.19 5.75
N GLY A 487 -6.04 8.57 6.66
CA GLY A 487 -5.75 8.70 8.09
C GLY A 487 -4.73 9.80 8.40
N ASP A 488 -4.32 9.94 9.65
CA ASP A 488 -3.34 10.94 10.07
C ASP A 488 -1.89 10.49 9.90
N GLY A 489 -1.60 9.25 10.32
CA GLY A 489 -0.24 8.72 10.44
C GLY A 489 0.73 9.66 11.16
N LEU A 490 2.01 9.58 10.85
CA LEU A 490 3.01 10.53 11.36
C LEU A 490 2.84 11.92 10.74
N SER A 491 2.30 11.98 9.51
CA SER A 491 2.24 13.21 8.71
C SER A 491 1.30 14.27 9.22
N ARG A 492 0.21 13.88 9.88
CA ARG A 492 -0.84 14.81 10.29
C ARG A 492 -1.06 14.86 11.79
N THR A 493 -0.51 13.90 12.55
CA THR A 493 -0.72 13.79 14.00
C THR A 493 -0.38 15.08 14.75
N ALA A 494 0.67 15.81 14.35
CA ALA A 494 1.04 17.10 14.95
C ALA A 494 -0.08 18.17 14.87
N PHE A 495 -0.97 18.08 13.88
CA PHE A 495 -1.96 19.09 13.54
C PHE A 495 -3.37 18.77 14.05
N ILE A 496 -3.62 17.57 14.58
CA ILE A 496 -4.93 17.15 15.09
C ILE A 496 -5.40 18.09 16.21
N ARG A 497 -4.48 18.52 17.08
CA ARG A 497 -4.80 19.48 18.15
C ARG A 497 -5.26 20.83 17.58
N SER A 498 -4.67 21.28 16.47
CA SER A 498 -5.07 22.52 15.80
C SER A 498 -6.44 22.40 15.14
N GLN A 499 -6.76 21.23 14.55
CA GLN A 499 -8.06 20.98 13.92
C GLN A 499 -9.20 20.94 14.96
N TYR A 500 -8.99 20.21 16.06
CA TYR A 500 -10.06 19.84 16.98
C TYR A 500 -10.10 20.62 18.29
N GLY A 501 -9.02 21.33 18.64
CA GLY A 501 -8.91 22.09 19.87
C GLY A 501 -9.21 21.23 21.11
N PRO A 502 -10.22 21.58 21.92
CA PRO A 502 -10.56 20.83 23.14
C PRO A 502 -10.90 19.35 22.91
N LEU A 503 -11.46 19.00 21.75
CA LEU A 503 -11.87 17.61 21.47
C LEU A 503 -10.67 16.65 21.39
N TYR A 504 -9.45 17.16 21.12
CA TYR A 504 -8.22 16.36 21.16
C TYR A 504 -8.03 15.63 22.52
N ARG A 505 -8.44 16.27 23.62
CA ARG A 505 -8.39 15.64 24.96
C ARG A 505 -9.26 14.38 25.02
N VAL A 506 -10.44 14.42 24.42
CA VAL A 506 -11.36 13.28 24.37
C VAL A 506 -10.75 12.14 23.55
N PHE A 507 -10.05 12.43 22.45
CA PHE A 507 -9.33 11.40 21.70
C PHE A 507 -8.25 10.73 22.55
N ARG A 508 -7.50 11.50 23.35
CA ARG A 508 -6.52 10.93 24.28
C ARG A 508 -7.20 10.03 25.33
N GLU A 509 -8.31 10.47 25.91
CA GLU A 509 -9.06 9.65 26.88
C GLU A 509 -9.63 8.37 26.23
N VAL A 510 -10.05 8.40 24.95
CA VAL A 510 -10.39 7.19 24.20
C VAL A 510 -9.17 6.27 24.06
N LYS A 511 -8.02 6.81 23.66
CA LYS A 511 -6.77 6.03 23.57
C LYS A 511 -6.42 5.37 24.92
N ASP A 512 -6.54 6.10 26.02
CA ASP A 512 -6.26 5.59 27.37
C ASP A 512 -7.26 4.48 27.81
N ILE A 513 -8.48 4.47 27.27
CA ILE A 513 -9.46 3.40 27.51
C ILE A 513 -9.05 2.09 26.82
N PHE A 514 -8.45 2.14 25.63
CA PHE A 514 -8.08 0.94 24.86
C PHE A 514 -6.63 0.49 25.08
N ASP A 515 -5.73 1.43 25.38
CA ASP A 515 -4.29 1.20 25.45
C ASP A 515 -3.61 2.19 26.43
N PRO A 516 -3.79 1.98 27.75
CA PRO A 516 -3.27 2.88 28.78
C PRO A 516 -1.73 2.96 28.83
N HIS A 517 -1.04 1.95 28.28
CA HIS A 517 0.42 1.89 28.22
C HIS A 517 1.01 2.40 26.90
N ASN A 518 0.15 2.88 25.99
CA ASN A 518 0.54 3.41 24.68
C ASN A 518 1.42 2.43 23.86
N LEU A 519 1.06 1.15 23.85
CA LEU A 519 1.76 0.09 23.12
C LEU A 519 1.25 -0.09 21.67
N MET A 520 0.00 0.24 21.40
CA MET A 520 -0.64 0.07 20.10
C MET A 520 -0.35 1.25 19.18
N ASN A 521 0.49 1.02 18.17
CA ASN A 521 0.94 1.97 17.15
C ASN A 521 1.24 3.39 17.66
N PRO A 522 2.18 3.57 18.60
CA PRO A 522 2.41 4.86 19.25
C PRO A 522 2.85 5.96 18.29
N GLY A 523 2.48 7.19 18.65
CA GLY A 523 2.83 8.42 17.92
C GLY A 523 1.95 8.73 16.72
N LYS A 524 0.87 7.97 16.49
CA LYS A 524 -0.16 8.22 15.47
C LYS A 524 -1.46 8.57 16.17
N ILE A 525 -2.22 9.51 15.61
CA ILE A 525 -3.45 10.12 16.14
C ILE A 525 -3.22 10.88 17.46
N ILE A 526 -2.55 10.27 18.44
CA ILE A 526 -2.18 10.87 19.72
C ILE A 526 -0.65 10.96 19.80
N SER A 527 -0.15 12.18 19.98
CA SER A 527 1.26 12.46 20.23
C SER A 527 1.42 13.75 21.03
N ASP A 528 2.42 13.77 21.91
CA ASP A 528 2.86 15.00 22.59
C ASP A 528 4.01 15.69 21.86
N ASP A 529 4.56 15.09 20.80
CA ASP A 529 5.62 15.69 19.99
C ASP A 529 5.05 16.63 18.91
N PRO A 530 5.24 17.95 19.01
CA PRO A 530 4.71 18.91 18.03
C PRO A 530 5.40 18.81 16.67
N HIS A 531 6.53 18.11 16.57
CA HIS A 531 7.33 17.97 15.35
C HIS A 531 7.34 16.54 14.80
N VAL A 532 6.38 15.70 15.21
CA VAL A 532 6.30 14.30 14.76
C VAL A 532 6.28 14.17 13.23
N THR A 533 5.69 15.16 12.53
CA THR A 533 5.65 15.28 11.07
C THR A 533 7.02 15.31 10.40
N ILE A 534 8.08 15.77 11.07
CA ILE A 534 9.41 15.90 10.45
C ILE A 534 10.48 15.01 11.08
N ARG A 535 10.26 14.50 12.29
CA ARG A 535 11.27 13.73 13.05
C ARG A 535 11.78 12.46 12.36
N ARG A 536 10.91 11.78 11.64
CA ARG A 536 11.19 10.47 11.01
C ARG A 536 11.11 10.53 9.49
N LEU A 537 11.13 11.73 8.93
CA LEU A 537 11.07 11.97 7.51
C LEU A 537 12.41 11.56 6.87
N ARG A 538 12.35 10.78 5.80
CA ARG A 538 13.52 10.32 5.06
C ARG A 538 14.15 11.48 4.33
N THR A 539 15.38 11.81 4.70
CA THR A 539 16.16 12.83 4.00
C THR A 539 17.11 12.22 2.97
N ALA A 540 17.41 12.99 1.92
CA ALA A 540 18.52 12.71 1.01
C ALA A 540 19.80 12.55 1.83
N THR A 541 20.50 11.45 1.60
CA THR A 541 21.81 11.19 2.18
C THR A 541 22.79 11.13 1.01
N PRO A 542 23.88 11.91 1.02
CA PRO A 542 24.86 11.82 -0.06
C PRO A 542 25.36 10.37 -0.14
N PRO A 543 25.44 9.78 -1.36
CA PRO A 543 25.94 8.41 -1.52
C PRO A 543 27.35 8.37 -0.94
N THR A 544 27.57 7.49 0.04
CA THR A 544 28.86 7.38 0.72
C THR A 544 29.78 6.54 -0.17
N PRO A 545 30.86 7.11 -0.76
CA PRO A 545 31.59 6.44 -1.85
C PRO A 545 32.43 5.21 -1.46
N GLN A 546 32.34 4.72 -0.22
CA GLN A 546 33.26 3.70 0.34
C GLN A 546 32.56 2.63 1.19
N LEU A 547 31.23 2.51 1.17
CA LEU A 547 30.55 1.57 2.05
C LEU A 547 30.73 0.10 1.60
N THR A 548 30.80 -0.19 0.30
CA THR A 548 30.83 -1.57 -0.23
C THR A 548 31.63 -1.65 -1.52
N ASP A 549 32.52 -2.64 -1.64
CA ASP A 549 33.17 -2.99 -2.92
C ASP A 549 32.14 -3.68 -3.83
N LEU A 550 31.49 -2.89 -4.69
CA LEU A 550 30.53 -3.41 -5.67
C LEU A 550 31.25 -4.28 -6.71
N GLN A 551 30.62 -5.40 -7.06
CA GLN A 551 31.19 -6.42 -7.95
C GLN A 551 30.86 -6.17 -9.42
N LEU A 552 29.74 -5.48 -9.69
CA LEU A 552 29.39 -5.05 -11.03
C LEU A 552 29.84 -3.59 -11.27
N LYS A 553 29.82 -3.20 -12.54
CA LYS A 553 30.21 -1.86 -12.95
C LYS A 553 29.09 -0.86 -12.68
N TRP A 554 29.13 -0.23 -11.51
CA TRP A 554 28.27 0.88 -11.13
C TRP A 554 29.11 2.16 -10.97
N SER A 555 28.49 3.32 -11.18
CA SER A 555 28.90 4.50 -10.40
C SER A 555 28.20 4.47 -9.03
N PRO A 556 28.83 4.94 -7.93
CA PRO A 556 28.17 4.99 -6.62
C PRO A 556 26.83 5.76 -6.65
N LEU A 557 26.77 6.81 -7.47
CA LEU A 557 25.57 7.61 -7.67
C LEU A 557 24.47 6.83 -8.40
N GLU A 558 24.81 6.08 -9.46
CA GLU A 558 23.85 5.29 -10.23
C GLU A 558 23.20 4.20 -9.37
N PHE A 559 23.99 3.50 -8.54
CA PHE A 559 23.48 2.49 -7.62
C PHE A 559 22.47 3.09 -6.63
N ALA A 560 22.85 4.19 -5.96
CA ALA A 560 21.99 4.88 -5.01
C ALA A 560 20.71 5.41 -5.66
N GLN A 561 20.84 6.11 -6.79
CA GLN A 561 19.70 6.65 -7.53
C GLN A 561 18.76 5.56 -8.02
N THR A 562 19.28 4.41 -8.46
CA THR A 562 18.45 3.28 -8.90
C THR A 562 17.61 2.76 -7.74
N ALA A 563 18.20 2.55 -6.56
CA ALA A 563 17.46 2.10 -5.38
C ALA A 563 16.44 3.15 -4.88
N GLU A 564 16.78 4.44 -4.94
CA GLU A 564 15.92 5.56 -4.52
C GLU A 564 14.76 5.88 -5.46
N ARG A 565 14.69 5.28 -6.66
CA ARG A 565 13.53 5.43 -7.56
C ARG A 565 12.26 4.81 -6.98
N CYS A 566 12.37 3.79 -6.14
CA CYS A 566 11.19 3.13 -5.58
C CYS A 566 10.42 4.07 -4.63
N THR A 567 9.17 4.34 -4.97
CA THR A 567 8.22 5.13 -4.15
C THR A 567 7.50 4.28 -3.09
N ASN A 568 7.79 2.98 -3.02
CA ASN A 568 7.14 2.02 -2.12
C ASN A 568 5.62 1.88 -2.26
N CYS A 569 5.02 2.37 -3.35
CA CYS A 569 3.57 2.36 -3.60
C CYS A 569 2.89 0.98 -3.55
N GLY A 570 3.66 -0.12 -3.60
CA GLY A 570 3.15 -1.47 -3.47
C GLY A 570 2.49 -2.05 -4.71
N THR A 571 2.44 -1.33 -5.85
CA THR A 571 1.93 -1.86 -7.13
C THR A 571 2.54 -3.21 -7.51
N CYS A 572 3.78 -3.46 -7.07
CA CYS A 572 4.48 -4.73 -7.27
C CYS A 572 3.91 -5.93 -6.51
N ARG A 573 2.93 -5.73 -5.64
CA ARG A 573 2.18 -6.76 -4.91
C ARG A 573 0.83 -7.11 -5.57
N ALA A 574 0.43 -6.39 -6.62
CA ALA A 574 -0.85 -6.65 -7.28
C ALA A 574 -0.81 -8.04 -7.95
N SER A 575 -1.78 -8.90 -7.62
CA SER A 575 -1.81 -10.29 -8.11
C SER A 575 -2.81 -10.54 -9.24
N ASN A 576 -3.85 -9.70 -9.41
CA ASN A 576 -5.02 -10.06 -10.22
C ASN A 576 -5.46 -9.05 -11.30
N ASN A 577 -4.65 -8.04 -11.66
CA ASN A 577 -5.09 -6.95 -12.55
C ASN A 577 -4.33 -6.89 -13.90
N GLY A 578 -3.92 -8.04 -14.45
CA GLY A 578 -3.15 -8.09 -15.70
C GLY A 578 -1.71 -7.57 -15.59
N ASN A 579 -1.29 -7.16 -14.39
CA ASN A 579 0.07 -6.78 -14.05
C ASN A 579 0.89 -8.06 -13.83
N ARG A 580 1.89 -8.32 -14.69
CA ARG A 580 2.73 -9.54 -14.64
C ARG A 580 3.88 -9.42 -13.66
N MET A 581 4.23 -8.18 -13.28
CA MET A 581 5.43 -7.77 -12.53
C MET A 581 6.27 -8.88 -11.88
N CYS A 582 6.07 -9.24 -10.60
CA CYS A 582 6.91 -10.23 -9.93
C CYS A 582 6.22 -11.60 -9.86
N PRO A 583 6.62 -12.57 -10.70
CA PRO A 583 6.01 -13.91 -10.69
C PRO A 583 6.24 -14.68 -9.38
N LEU A 584 7.35 -14.42 -8.67
CA LEU A 584 7.59 -15.06 -7.37
C LEU A 584 6.64 -14.55 -6.29
N PHE A 585 6.31 -13.26 -6.31
CA PHE A 585 5.30 -12.72 -5.39
C PHE A 585 3.91 -13.29 -5.70
N HIS A 586 3.55 -13.46 -6.98
CA HIS A 586 2.29 -14.10 -7.35
C HIS A 586 2.20 -15.55 -6.89
N HIS A 587 3.31 -16.30 -7.00
CA HIS A 587 3.36 -17.69 -6.56
C HIS A 587 3.34 -17.80 -5.02
N ALA A 588 4.14 -16.98 -4.35
CA ALA A 588 4.29 -16.96 -2.90
C ALA A 588 4.27 -15.49 -2.43
N PRO A 589 3.12 -14.97 -1.98
CA PRO A 589 2.91 -13.55 -1.68
C PRO A 589 3.52 -13.14 -0.33
N ILE A 590 4.83 -13.29 -0.22
CA ILE A 590 5.66 -12.81 0.89
C ILE A 590 6.31 -11.48 0.51
N GLU A 591 6.43 -10.54 1.46
CA GLU A 591 6.95 -9.20 1.18
C GLU A 591 8.37 -9.22 0.58
N SER A 592 9.26 -10.11 1.06
CA SER A 592 10.64 -10.26 0.56
C SER A 592 10.69 -10.64 -0.93
N ALA A 593 9.65 -11.30 -1.46
CA ALA A 593 9.56 -11.60 -2.89
C ALA A 593 9.26 -10.34 -3.73
N SER A 594 8.67 -9.31 -3.13
CA SER A 594 8.29 -8.10 -3.83
C SER A 594 9.51 -7.32 -4.36
N PRO A 595 9.39 -6.71 -5.56
CA PRO A 595 10.34 -5.74 -6.08
C PRO A 595 10.68 -4.60 -5.10
N ARG A 596 9.69 -4.06 -4.39
CA ARG A 596 9.94 -2.94 -3.48
C ARG A 596 10.79 -3.33 -2.26
N ALA A 597 10.61 -4.52 -1.70
CA ALA A 597 11.42 -4.99 -0.56
C ALA A 597 12.92 -4.96 -0.90
N LYS A 598 13.25 -5.41 -2.11
CA LYS A 598 14.60 -5.39 -2.66
C LYS A 598 15.13 -3.97 -2.83
N ALA A 599 14.33 -3.06 -3.40
CA ALA A 599 14.73 -1.64 -3.52
C ALA A 599 14.99 -0.99 -2.15
N VAL A 600 14.15 -1.26 -1.15
CA VAL A 600 14.29 -0.72 0.21
C VAL A 600 15.63 -1.15 0.84
N VAL A 601 15.95 -2.44 0.78
CA VAL A 601 17.20 -2.98 1.33
C VAL A 601 18.42 -2.38 0.65
N MET A 602 18.40 -2.30 -0.68
CA MET A 602 19.53 -1.72 -1.43
C MET A 602 19.69 -0.22 -1.20
N ARG A 603 18.58 0.50 -0.98
CA ARG A 603 18.59 1.92 -0.59
C ARG A 603 19.17 2.10 0.81
N ASP A 604 18.84 1.21 1.75
CA ASP A 604 19.37 1.27 3.11
C ASP A 604 20.87 0.94 3.14
N LEU A 605 21.36 0.04 2.27
CA LEU A 605 22.79 -0.17 2.05
C LEU A 605 23.46 1.08 1.46
N ALA A 606 22.90 1.65 0.38
CA ALA A 606 23.45 2.84 -0.28
C ALA A 606 23.55 4.07 0.64
N SER A 607 22.61 4.18 1.59
CA SER A 607 22.55 5.28 2.57
C SER A 607 23.26 4.97 3.90
N GLY A 608 23.89 3.80 4.05
CA GLY A 608 24.62 3.40 5.26
C GLY A 608 23.72 3.05 6.46
N LYS A 609 22.41 2.86 6.25
CA LYS A 609 21.44 2.45 7.29
C LYS A 609 21.45 0.93 7.52
N LEU A 610 21.92 0.17 6.55
CA LEU A 610 22.22 -1.26 6.66
C LEU A 610 23.73 -1.46 6.59
N ASP A 611 24.27 -2.33 7.45
CA ASP A 611 25.71 -2.64 7.47
C ASP A 611 26.10 -3.28 6.12
N PRO A 612 27.13 -2.77 5.43
CA PRO A 612 27.72 -3.39 4.24
C PRO A 612 27.95 -4.91 4.32
N LYS A 613 28.29 -5.44 5.50
CA LYS A 613 28.51 -6.88 5.70
C LYS A 613 27.27 -7.72 5.42
N GLU A 614 26.08 -7.13 5.53
CA GLU A 614 24.82 -7.79 5.18
C GLU A 614 24.76 -8.20 3.71
N LEU A 615 25.55 -7.59 2.80
CA LEU A 615 25.65 -8.11 1.43
C LEU A 615 26.17 -9.55 1.34
N SER A 616 26.90 -10.00 2.37
CA SER A 616 27.45 -11.35 2.48
C SER A 616 26.65 -12.27 3.40
N SER A 617 25.54 -11.80 3.99
CA SER A 617 24.72 -12.60 4.90
C SER A 617 23.79 -13.58 4.17
N ASP A 618 23.41 -14.65 4.86
CA ASP A 618 22.47 -15.64 4.32
C ASP A 618 21.07 -15.03 4.13
N GLU A 619 20.68 -14.06 4.95
CA GLU A 619 19.41 -13.34 4.83
C GLU A 619 19.36 -12.48 3.55
N MET A 620 20.47 -11.85 3.16
CA MET A 620 20.55 -11.14 1.88
C MET A 620 20.51 -12.11 0.70
N LYS A 621 21.17 -13.27 0.82
CA LYS A 621 21.09 -14.32 -0.20
C LYS A 621 19.65 -14.81 -0.36
N GLU A 622 18.94 -15.11 0.74
CA GLU A 622 17.53 -15.48 0.72
C GLU A 622 16.68 -14.43 -0.04
N LEU A 623 16.89 -13.14 0.25
CA LEU A 623 16.20 -12.05 -0.44
C LEU A 623 16.53 -12.00 -1.94
N ALA A 624 17.80 -12.13 -2.30
CA ALA A 624 18.27 -12.03 -3.67
C ALA A 624 17.86 -13.25 -4.51
N ASP A 625 17.81 -14.44 -3.92
CA ASP A 625 17.35 -15.68 -4.55
C ASP A 625 15.86 -15.65 -4.91
N LEU A 626 15.09 -14.79 -4.27
CA LEU A 626 13.74 -14.41 -4.70
C LEU A 626 13.73 -13.47 -5.93
N CYS A 627 14.81 -13.41 -6.71
CA CYS A 627 14.89 -12.76 -8.02
C CYS A 627 15.60 -13.67 -9.03
N PHE A 628 14.90 -14.10 -10.08
CA PHE A 628 15.48 -14.84 -11.21
C PHE A 628 15.72 -13.98 -12.45
N ASN A 629 15.68 -12.65 -12.31
CA ASN A 629 16.05 -11.68 -13.35
C ASN A 629 15.18 -11.70 -14.63
N CYS A 630 13.86 -11.91 -14.51
CA CYS A 630 12.93 -11.84 -15.64
C CYS A 630 12.72 -10.42 -16.24
N LYS A 631 13.16 -9.37 -15.52
CA LYS A 631 13.04 -7.95 -15.88
C LYS A 631 11.63 -7.37 -16.00
N GLN A 632 10.58 -8.12 -15.68
CA GLN A 632 9.20 -7.60 -15.73
C GLN A 632 8.98 -6.41 -14.78
N CYS A 633 9.62 -6.40 -13.60
CA CYS A 633 9.57 -5.25 -12.70
C CYS A 633 10.30 -4.00 -13.21
N GLU A 634 11.28 -4.13 -14.09
CA GLU A 634 11.93 -2.97 -14.72
C GLU A 634 10.98 -2.32 -15.75
N LEU A 635 10.19 -3.13 -16.46
CA LEU A 635 9.30 -2.69 -17.54
C LEU A 635 7.93 -2.21 -17.05
N GLU A 636 7.32 -2.93 -16.10
CA GLU A 636 5.94 -2.68 -15.65
C GLU A 636 5.87 -1.80 -14.39
N CYS A 637 6.99 -1.58 -13.68
CA CYS A 637 6.99 -0.67 -12.54
C CYS A 637 6.76 0.77 -13.02
N PRO A 638 5.83 1.52 -12.42
CA PRO A 638 5.70 2.94 -12.70
C PRO A 638 7.01 3.68 -12.48
N SER A 639 7.82 3.32 -11.48
CA SER A 639 9.08 4.01 -11.18
C SER A 639 10.32 3.45 -11.91
N GLU A 640 10.15 2.46 -12.81
CA GLU A 640 11.23 1.89 -13.65
C GLU A 640 12.50 1.53 -12.87
N VAL A 641 12.31 0.85 -11.72
CA VAL A 641 13.40 0.43 -10.85
C VAL A 641 14.05 -0.84 -11.39
N ASN A 642 15.36 -0.81 -11.65
CA ASN A 642 16.10 -1.98 -12.12
C ASN A 642 16.47 -2.94 -10.97
N ILE A 643 15.43 -3.57 -10.41
CA ILE A 643 15.59 -4.62 -9.38
C ILE A 643 16.47 -5.78 -9.85
N PRO A 644 16.37 -6.30 -11.09
CA PRO A 644 17.25 -7.37 -11.54
C PRO A 644 18.73 -7.03 -11.39
N HIS A 645 19.14 -5.84 -11.83
CA HIS A 645 20.55 -5.43 -11.73
C HIS A 645 21.00 -5.30 -10.27
N LEU A 646 20.17 -4.70 -9.41
CA LEU A 646 20.42 -4.64 -7.97
C LEU A 646 20.56 -6.02 -7.31
N MET A 647 19.75 -7.00 -7.72
CA MET A 647 19.83 -8.36 -7.16
C MET A 647 20.99 -9.17 -7.72
N ILE A 648 21.42 -8.93 -8.96
CA ILE A 648 22.66 -9.53 -9.49
C ILE A 648 23.85 -8.97 -8.70
N GLU A 649 23.86 -7.68 -8.37
CA GLU A 649 24.88 -7.09 -7.49
C GLU A 649 24.94 -7.80 -6.15
N ALA A 650 23.81 -7.92 -5.45
CA ALA A 650 23.75 -8.62 -4.16
C ALA A 650 24.24 -10.09 -4.26
N LYS A 651 23.84 -10.82 -5.31
CA LYS A 651 24.35 -12.19 -5.57
C LYS A 651 25.84 -12.22 -5.82
N ALA A 652 26.36 -11.27 -6.60
CA ALA A 652 27.78 -11.19 -6.90
C ALA A 652 28.59 -10.87 -5.62
N SER A 653 28.12 -9.94 -4.78
CA SER A 653 28.74 -9.63 -3.49
C SER A 653 28.77 -10.84 -2.56
N TYR A 654 27.66 -11.59 -2.47
CA TYR A 654 27.62 -12.82 -1.67
C TYR A 654 28.65 -13.85 -2.17
N VAL A 655 28.72 -14.08 -3.48
CA VAL A 655 29.68 -15.02 -4.09
C VAL A 655 31.12 -14.56 -3.91
N ALA A 656 31.39 -13.26 -3.96
CA ALA A 656 32.74 -12.72 -3.72
C ALA A 656 33.22 -13.00 -2.29
N ALA A 657 32.31 -12.93 -1.30
CA ALA A 657 32.62 -13.16 0.11
C ALA A 657 32.64 -14.65 0.49
N ASN A 658 31.65 -15.42 0.05
CA ASN A 658 31.41 -16.80 0.50
C ASN A 658 31.82 -17.87 -0.52
N GLY A 659 32.16 -17.47 -1.75
CA GLY A 659 32.40 -18.37 -2.87
C GLY A 659 31.11 -18.90 -3.52
N LEU A 660 31.27 -19.73 -4.54
CA LEU A 660 30.15 -20.42 -5.18
C LEU A 660 29.80 -21.69 -4.41
N GLU A 661 28.50 -21.97 -4.26
CA GLU A 661 28.05 -23.30 -3.87
C GLU A 661 28.54 -24.36 -4.88
N ARG A 662 28.67 -25.62 -4.44
CA ARG A 662 29.15 -26.71 -5.31
C ARG A 662 28.31 -26.84 -6.59
N THR A 663 27.00 -26.67 -6.45
CA THR A 663 26.05 -26.70 -7.56
C THR A 663 26.33 -25.56 -8.54
N ASP A 664 26.40 -24.32 -8.07
CA ASP A 664 26.63 -23.13 -8.90
C ASP A 664 28.02 -23.13 -9.52
N TRP A 665 29.03 -23.58 -8.78
CA TRP A 665 30.39 -23.76 -9.29
C TRP A 665 30.43 -24.73 -10.46
N THR A 666 29.64 -25.81 -10.39
CA THR A 666 29.53 -26.81 -11.45
C THR A 666 28.76 -26.26 -12.66
N LEU A 667 27.60 -25.65 -12.42
CA LEU A 667 26.72 -25.13 -13.47
C LEU A 667 27.34 -23.92 -14.21
N SER A 668 28.05 -23.03 -13.51
CA SER A 668 28.80 -21.93 -14.11
C SER A 668 29.93 -22.41 -15.05
N ARG A 669 30.34 -23.67 -14.93
CA ARG A 669 31.37 -24.32 -15.77
C ARG A 669 30.77 -25.36 -16.71
N ALA A 670 29.46 -25.31 -16.99
CA ALA A 670 28.77 -26.25 -17.86
C ALA A 670 29.41 -26.37 -19.25
N HIS A 671 30.03 -25.30 -19.77
CA HIS A 671 30.78 -25.36 -21.04
C HIS A 671 32.01 -26.27 -20.93
N SER A 672 32.85 -26.10 -19.90
CA SER A 672 34.06 -26.92 -19.69
C SER A 672 33.71 -28.38 -19.42
N PHE A 673 32.73 -28.63 -18.55
CA PHE A 673 32.21 -29.98 -18.32
C PHE A 673 31.54 -30.56 -19.56
N GLY A 674 30.86 -29.74 -20.34
CA GLY A 674 30.22 -30.14 -21.59
C GLY A 674 31.23 -30.56 -22.66
N GLN A 675 32.38 -29.88 -22.75
CA GLN A 675 33.46 -30.29 -23.63
C GLN A 675 34.08 -31.62 -23.20
N LEU A 676 34.34 -31.80 -21.90
CA LEU A 676 34.88 -33.05 -21.35
C LEU A 676 33.89 -34.21 -21.56
N GLY A 677 32.62 -33.98 -21.24
CA GLY A 677 31.52 -34.93 -21.44
C GLY A 677 31.36 -35.29 -22.91
N SER A 678 31.50 -34.33 -23.83
CA SER A 678 31.47 -34.59 -25.27
C SER A 678 32.65 -35.45 -25.74
N ARG A 679 33.88 -35.18 -25.26
CA ARG A 679 35.07 -35.99 -25.58
C ARG A 679 34.91 -37.44 -25.09
N THR A 680 34.30 -37.63 -23.92
CA THR A 680 34.09 -38.93 -23.28
C THR A 680 32.65 -39.44 -23.42
N ALA A 681 31.91 -38.98 -24.44
CA ALA A 681 30.46 -39.16 -24.53
C ALA A 681 29.90 -40.56 -24.25
N PRO A 682 30.48 -41.68 -24.75
CA PRO A 682 29.99 -43.01 -24.41
C PRO A 682 29.99 -43.29 -22.90
N PHE A 683 31.07 -42.91 -22.22
CA PHE A 683 31.20 -43.07 -20.77
C PHE A 683 30.29 -42.09 -20.03
N SER A 684 30.29 -40.80 -20.41
CA SER A 684 29.42 -39.80 -19.77
C SER A 684 27.94 -40.17 -19.89
N ASN A 685 27.50 -40.67 -21.04
CA ASN A 685 26.13 -41.13 -21.23
C ASN A 685 25.81 -42.39 -20.43
N TRP A 686 26.77 -43.31 -20.28
CA TRP A 686 26.61 -44.47 -19.40
C TRP A 686 26.40 -44.03 -17.93
N VAL A 687 27.22 -43.10 -17.44
CA VAL A 687 27.08 -42.50 -16.10
C VAL A 687 25.71 -41.83 -15.94
N LEU A 688 25.28 -41.04 -16.93
CA LEU A 688 23.99 -40.34 -16.90
C LEU A 688 22.77 -41.28 -16.93
N ASN A 689 22.91 -42.47 -17.51
CA ASN A 689 21.84 -43.47 -17.58
C ASN A 689 21.80 -44.40 -16.36
N HIS A 690 22.78 -44.34 -15.46
CA HIS A 690 22.88 -45.24 -14.32
C HIS A 690 22.41 -44.59 -13.00
N ARG A 691 21.37 -45.16 -12.38
CA ARG A 691 20.72 -44.61 -11.17
C ARG A 691 21.66 -44.36 -9.97
N PRO A 692 22.56 -45.28 -9.59
CA PRO A 692 23.50 -45.03 -8.49
C PRO A 692 24.44 -43.87 -8.80
N ALA A 693 24.93 -43.78 -10.04
CA ALA A 693 25.77 -42.66 -10.45
C ALA A 693 25.01 -41.32 -10.43
N ARG A 694 23.73 -41.32 -10.81
CA ARG A 694 22.86 -40.13 -10.68
C ARG A 694 22.64 -39.72 -9.23
N TRP A 695 22.51 -40.67 -8.30
CA TRP A 695 22.45 -40.38 -6.87
C TRP A 695 23.76 -39.78 -6.35
N ILE A 696 24.93 -40.28 -6.80
CA ILE A 696 26.23 -39.69 -6.46
C ILE A 696 26.32 -38.25 -7.00
N ILE A 697 25.91 -38.01 -8.24
CA ILE A 697 25.87 -36.67 -8.85
C ILE A 697 24.98 -35.73 -8.03
N GLU A 698 23.83 -36.19 -7.56
CA GLU A 698 22.95 -35.39 -6.70
C GLU A 698 23.62 -35.02 -5.38
N LYS A 699 24.30 -35.97 -4.71
CA LYS A 699 24.97 -35.72 -3.43
C LYS A 699 26.24 -34.88 -3.55
N LEU A 700 26.97 -34.99 -4.67
CA LEU A 700 28.23 -34.26 -4.87
C LEU A 700 28.03 -32.89 -5.54
N LEU A 701 27.15 -32.82 -6.54
CA LEU A 701 26.99 -31.66 -7.42
C LEU A 701 25.62 -30.97 -7.26
N GLY A 702 24.73 -31.48 -6.42
CA GLY A 702 23.40 -30.89 -6.16
C GLY A 702 22.39 -31.03 -7.30
N ILE A 703 22.71 -31.77 -8.36
CA ILE A 703 21.81 -31.97 -9.50
C ILE A 703 20.91 -33.18 -9.21
N SER A 704 19.63 -32.92 -8.91
CA SER A 704 18.61 -33.96 -8.65
C SER A 704 18.68 -35.11 -9.67
N ARG A 705 18.66 -36.36 -9.16
CA ARG A 705 18.68 -37.58 -9.97
C ARG A 705 17.45 -37.71 -10.87
N ASP A 706 16.34 -37.09 -10.50
CA ASP A 706 15.07 -37.13 -11.23
C ASP A 706 15.04 -36.16 -12.42
N ARG A 707 16.04 -35.28 -12.55
CA ARG A 707 16.20 -34.41 -13.72
C ARG A 707 16.72 -35.22 -14.92
N LYS A 708 16.08 -35.04 -16.07
CA LYS A 708 16.56 -35.56 -17.36
C LYS A 708 17.68 -34.66 -17.87
N LEU A 709 18.92 -35.17 -17.88
CA LEU A 709 20.07 -34.44 -18.41
C LEU A 709 20.27 -34.72 -19.91
N PRO A 710 20.76 -33.74 -20.70
CA PRO A 710 21.03 -33.93 -22.11
C PRO A 710 22.16 -34.95 -22.32
N ALA A 711 22.03 -35.78 -23.36
CA ALA A 711 23.08 -36.71 -23.75
C ALA A 711 24.25 -35.96 -24.41
N PHE A 712 25.47 -36.38 -24.10
CA PHE A 712 26.67 -35.89 -24.74
C PHE A 712 26.90 -36.55 -26.10
N THR A 713 27.54 -35.82 -27.01
CA THR A 713 27.94 -36.32 -28.33
C THR A 713 29.41 -35.99 -28.59
N ARG A 714 30.15 -36.91 -29.22
CA ARG A 714 31.54 -36.66 -29.65
C ARG A 714 31.65 -35.52 -30.67
N ARG A 715 30.57 -35.23 -31.39
CA ARG A 715 30.52 -34.17 -32.43
C ARG A 715 29.36 -33.21 -32.12
N PRO A 716 29.61 -32.08 -31.43
CA PRO A 716 28.58 -31.09 -31.12
C PRO A 716 28.04 -30.43 -32.40
N PHE A 717 26.80 -29.96 -32.33
CA PHE A 717 26.08 -29.37 -33.46
C PHE A 717 26.88 -28.25 -34.14
N LEU A 718 27.42 -27.29 -33.37
CA LEU A 718 28.18 -26.15 -33.92
C LEU A 718 29.43 -26.59 -34.71
N ARG A 719 30.09 -27.67 -34.30
CA ARG A 719 31.26 -28.22 -35.03
C ARG A 719 30.84 -28.96 -36.30
N LYS A 720 29.69 -29.64 -36.27
CA LYS A 720 29.10 -30.30 -37.45
C LYS A 720 28.53 -29.29 -38.46
N PHE A 721 27.99 -28.17 -37.96
CA PHE A 721 27.39 -27.11 -38.77
C PHE A 721 28.47 -26.20 -39.39
N GLY A 722 29.47 -25.77 -38.61
CA GLY A 722 30.59 -24.96 -39.13
C GLY A 722 31.46 -25.65 -40.18
N GLN A 723 31.43 -26.98 -40.26
CA GLN A 723 32.09 -27.77 -41.32
C GLN A 723 31.23 -27.93 -42.58
N ARG A 724 29.92 -27.66 -42.52
CA ARG A 724 28.97 -27.92 -43.61
C ARG A 724 28.53 -26.69 -44.40
N ASN A 725 28.86 -25.48 -43.94
CA ASN A 725 28.63 -24.24 -44.69
C ASN A 725 29.70 -23.21 -44.34
N PRO A 726 30.52 -22.71 -45.30
CA PRO A 726 31.16 -21.42 -45.11
C PRO A 726 30.04 -20.39 -44.93
N VAL A 727 30.14 -19.55 -43.90
CA VAL A 727 29.17 -18.50 -43.58
C VAL A 727 28.69 -17.84 -44.88
N ARG A 728 27.42 -18.02 -45.23
CA ARG A 728 26.81 -17.33 -46.37
C ARG A 728 27.00 -15.84 -46.07
N LYS A 729 27.75 -15.13 -46.94
CA LYS A 729 28.10 -13.72 -46.76
C LYS A 729 26.88 -12.95 -46.27
N VAL A 730 27.03 -12.18 -45.19
CA VAL A 730 26.00 -11.26 -44.70
C VAL A 730 25.49 -10.45 -45.89
N PRO A 731 24.17 -10.43 -46.18
CA PRO A 731 23.64 -9.64 -47.29
C PRO A 731 24.08 -8.18 -47.13
N LYS A 732 24.52 -7.55 -48.21
CA LYS A 732 24.86 -6.12 -48.19
C LYS A 732 23.63 -5.32 -47.78
N ALA A 733 23.84 -4.23 -47.02
CA ALA A 733 22.79 -3.34 -46.57
C ALA A 733 21.87 -2.94 -47.74
N GLY A 734 20.56 -3.17 -47.60
CA GLY A 734 19.53 -2.88 -48.61
C GLY A 734 18.77 -4.09 -49.15
N GLN A 735 19.23 -5.33 -48.92
CA GLN A 735 18.48 -6.53 -49.31
C GLN A 735 17.43 -6.91 -48.25
N LYS A 736 16.14 -6.77 -48.60
CA LYS A 736 15.02 -7.25 -47.78
C LYS A 736 15.10 -8.78 -47.67
N THR A 737 15.63 -9.26 -46.56
CA THR A 737 15.65 -10.70 -46.26
C THR A 737 14.45 -11.00 -45.36
N PRO A 738 13.63 -12.01 -45.66
CA PRO A 738 12.52 -12.38 -44.78
C PRO A 738 13.09 -12.79 -43.42
N VAL A 739 12.70 -12.07 -42.37
CA VAL A 739 13.01 -12.38 -40.97
C VAL A 739 11.88 -13.27 -40.46
N VAL A 740 12.22 -14.49 -40.05
CA VAL A 740 11.28 -15.38 -39.37
C VAL A 740 11.43 -15.15 -37.88
N TYR A 741 10.40 -14.59 -37.25
CA TYR A 741 10.30 -14.54 -35.79
C TYR A 741 9.79 -15.90 -35.30
N PHE A 742 10.57 -16.55 -34.45
CA PHE A 742 10.05 -17.63 -33.62
C PHE A 742 9.43 -16.96 -32.40
N VAL A 743 8.10 -16.87 -32.40
CA VAL A 743 7.32 -16.48 -31.24
C VAL A 743 7.02 -17.79 -30.51
N ASP A 744 7.55 -17.94 -29.30
CA ASP A 744 7.15 -18.99 -28.36
C ASP A 744 5.89 -18.54 -27.61
#